data_AF-A0A355KXN3-F1
#
_entry.id   AF-A0A355KXN3-F1
#
_cell.length_a   1.000
_cell.length_b   1.000
_cell.length_c   1.000
_cell.angle_alpha   90.00
_cell.angle_beta   90.00
_cell.angle_gamma   90.00
#
_symmetry.space_group_name_H-M   'P 1'
#
loop_
_entity.id
_entity.type
_entity.pdbx_description
1 polymer ?
#
loop_
_entity_poly.entity_id
_entity_poly.type
_entity_poly.pdbx_seq_one_letter_code
_entity_poly.pdbx_strand_id
1 'polypeptide(L)'
;MRQYRSVIKTNKFPQLTRRVFTTADGLKSDNVTAMRFDNNGVLFVGTDKGLARFDGEKFSPIAIGAKDAAISMIYFNAENHMFVGVGNSMLEFDGKKKLSEKKFSSKLIDIKVDLDGATWILTESVLYKLGENGYDIEIGVPGKGSCLAVYKNNKVYVGTAGGGLHALVGKRWHWSELMEGVTGILSNTITCLYMDPVGSIWVGTDKGVCVYDDNSYWLDHSKIDGLPDAHITGMAIAENGDKYFSTTTGLIHQHNGRLSYYGYKRWLPSPNATGVAISPDGSVCVSTDKGISLFETKMISLREKANELRAQTEKYNVRHGYVIDRDLEHEGVISTEEGHILASDNEGLWTGLYTAALCFEYACTKDPEVRKDAHRSLLAMIKLTEITGIEGFFARAIRYSDAVDYGTGARHVWHITKDAEGRECEWLGETSSDEVVGHFYCYANYFDLVADDEEKKLIADTVKKILDHIIDNNFRLVDSDGLPTTWANWDPDLLNNDHKWIYEKGTNSLQMLTFLKIGYHITGDEKYEKLFVEFAGKKHFAMNLMQYKIPDGHLLHIDDNHDFLMISLLMKYTDDPNLRSIFAMGLTHHWEDEKVERNAFFNFVYGAVTGEWYNADDCIDELMDMPMDQVMWPLYNSYRKDLKWDMSPAELGMPPQLYEPLPAHERRITSNDSNRFTVDSGAEDVAQEIFKKSDEPTAYTMFPGTGDDKGLVLKTCINFTHPYWYARYYGLIEDCE
;
A
#
# COMPACT_ATOMS: atom_id res chain seq x y z
N MET A 1 -12.08 -11.08 -34.80
CA MET A 1 -11.68 -10.75 -33.42
C MET A 1 -10.17 -10.54 -33.44
N ARG A 2 -9.69 -9.37 -33.05
CA ARG A 2 -8.25 -9.12 -32.97
C ARG A 2 -7.76 -9.89 -31.73
N GLN A 3 -6.97 -10.95 -31.92
CA GLN A 3 -6.28 -11.61 -30.81
C GLN A 3 -5.18 -10.65 -30.32
N TYR A 4 -5.49 -9.82 -29.32
CA TYR A 4 -4.51 -9.01 -28.59
C TYR A 4 -3.91 -9.78 -27.41
N ARG A 5 -3.67 -11.08 -27.57
CA ARG A 5 -3.15 -11.92 -26.48
C ARG A 5 -1.62 -11.91 -26.51
N SER A 6 -1.02 -10.80 -26.08
CA SER A 6 0.39 -10.82 -25.65
C SER A 6 0.42 -11.19 -24.17
N VAL A 7 0.97 -12.35 -23.85
CA VAL A 7 1.28 -12.73 -22.47
C VAL A 7 2.24 -11.70 -21.88
N ILE A 8 1.94 -11.17 -20.70
CA ILE A 8 2.82 -10.20 -20.04
C ILE A 8 3.96 -10.94 -19.38
N LYS A 9 5.19 -10.59 -19.73
CA LYS A 9 6.39 -11.17 -19.14
C LYS A 9 6.83 -10.37 -17.94
N THR A 10 6.97 -11.01 -16.79
CA THR A 10 7.31 -10.37 -15.52
C THR A 10 8.76 -10.70 -15.15
N ASN A 11 9.58 -9.66 -14.96
CA ASN A 11 10.96 -9.79 -14.52
C ASN A 11 11.07 -9.57 -13.00
N LYS A 12 12.26 -9.79 -12.45
CA LYS A 12 12.56 -9.31 -11.09
C LYS A 12 12.47 -7.78 -11.03
N PHE A 13 11.88 -7.26 -9.97
CA PHE A 13 11.70 -5.84 -9.70
C PHE A 13 12.22 -5.48 -8.30
N PRO A 14 12.58 -4.20 -8.06
CA PRO A 14 12.98 -3.75 -6.75
C PRO A 14 11.77 -3.70 -5.80
N GLN A 15 11.75 -4.56 -4.79
CA GLN A 15 10.77 -4.49 -3.70
C GLN A 15 11.37 -3.72 -2.53
N LEU A 16 10.70 -2.64 -2.15
CA LEU A 16 11.11 -1.80 -1.02
C LEU A 16 10.60 -2.37 0.30
N THR A 17 11.44 -2.32 1.32
CA THR A 17 11.11 -2.55 2.73
C THR A 17 11.73 -1.44 3.57
N ARG A 18 11.36 -1.37 4.86
CA ARG A 18 11.95 -0.41 5.80
C ARG A 18 12.30 -1.04 7.14
N ARG A 19 13.26 -0.42 7.82
CA ARG A 19 13.56 -0.63 9.24
C ARG A 19 13.55 0.71 9.97
N VAL A 20 12.86 0.78 11.09
CA VAL A 20 12.77 1.99 11.92
C VAL A 20 13.77 1.87 13.06
N PHE A 21 14.50 2.95 13.36
CA PHE A 21 15.42 3.01 14.49
C PHE A 21 15.19 4.26 15.34
N THR A 22 15.23 4.06 16.66
CA THR A 22 15.00 5.06 17.70
C THR A 22 16.08 4.97 18.78
N THR A 23 15.90 5.70 19.89
CA THR A 23 16.68 5.55 21.11
C THR A 23 16.67 4.12 21.67
N ALA A 24 15.62 3.34 21.41
CA ALA A 24 15.57 1.92 21.78
C ALA A 24 16.64 1.07 21.05
N ASP A 25 17.11 1.54 19.89
CA ASP A 25 18.05 0.84 19.01
C ASP A 25 19.49 1.36 19.13
N GLY A 26 19.74 2.26 20.09
CA GLY A 26 21.07 2.79 20.40
C GLY A 26 21.34 4.21 19.90
N LEU A 27 20.36 4.87 19.26
CA LEU A 27 20.47 6.31 18.98
C LEU A 27 20.56 7.11 20.30
N LYS A 28 21.31 8.21 20.28
CA LYS A 28 21.47 9.09 21.45
C LYS A 28 20.25 9.96 21.74
N SER A 29 19.46 10.22 20.71
CA SER A 29 18.23 10.99 20.73
C SER A 29 17.45 10.63 19.47
N ASP A 30 16.13 10.72 19.53
CA ASP A 30 15.26 10.52 18.36
C ASP A 30 15.29 11.73 17.42
N ASN A 31 15.73 12.90 17.92
CA ASN A 31 15.91 14.10 17.13
C ASN A 31 17.24 14.07 16.36
N VAL A 32 17.19 13.60 15.12
CA VAL A 32 18.34 13.49 14.22
C VAL A 32 18.57 14.81 13.48
N THR A 33 19.82 15.27 13.51
CA THR A 33 20.24 16.59 13.01
C THR A 33 21.22 16.52 11.85
N ALA A 34 21.88 15.38 11.65
CA ALA A 34 22.75 15.14 10.50
C ALA A 34 22.84 13.64 10.20
N MET A 35 22.91 13.26 8.94
CA MET A 35 23.15 11.89 8.52
C MET A 35 24.09 11.85 7.32
N ARG A 36 24.98 10.86 7.30
CA ARG A 36 25.86 10.61 6.15
C ARG A 36 26.28 9.16 6.11
N PHE A 37 26.30 8.57 4.93
CA PHE A 37 27.06 7.36 4.69
C PHE A 37 28.54 7.72 4.47
N ASP A 38 29.44 6.90 4.99
CA ASP A 38 30.85 6.96 4.60
C ASP A 38 31.05 6.38 3.19
N ASN A 39 32.27 6.47 2.66
CA ASN A 39 32.58 5.97 1.32
C ASN A 39 32.49 4.43 1.20
N ASN A 40 32.33 3.71 2.32
CA ASN A 40 32.15 2.26 2.36
C ASN A 40 30.70 1.85 2.62
N GLY A 41 29.75 2.80 2.67
CA GLY A 41 28.33 2.52 2.91
C GLY A 41 27.94 2.36 4.38
N VAL A 42 28.78 2.76 5.34
CA VAL A 42 28.44 2.76 6.76
C VAL A 42 27.69 4.04 7.12
N LEU A 43 26.50 3.91 7.72
CA LEU A 43 25.68 5.05 8.14
C LEU A 43 26.19 5.66 9.46
N PHE A 44 26.39 6.97 9.45
CA PHE A 44 26.66 7.80 10.62
C PHE A 44 25.51 8.78 10.86
N VAL A 45 25.06 8.85 12.12
CA VAL A 45 23.90 9.65 12.54
C VAL A 45 24.32 10.60 13.65
N GLY A 46 24.19 11.88 13.39
CA GLY A 46 24.30 12.97 14.34
C GLY A 46 22.93 13.33 14.90
N THR A 47 22.86 13.50 16.21
CA THR A 47 21.66 13.90 16.94
C THR A 47 21.91 15.20 17.71
N ASP A 48 20.86 15.76 18.30
CA ASP A 48 20.99 16.86 19.26
C ASP A 48 21.75 16.49 20.55
N LYS A 49 22.07 15.20 20.75
CA LYS A 49 22.83 14.68 21.91
C LYS A 49 24.10 13.90 21.57
N GLY A 50 24.52 13.89 20.30
CA GLY A 50 25.81 13.29 19.91
C GLY A 50 25.76 12.43 18.65
N LEU A 51 26.88 11.76 18.38
CA LEU A 51 27.15 11.02 17.16
C LEU A 51 27.07 9.50 17.40
N ALA A 52 26.47 8.78 16.47
CA ALA A 52 26.41 7.32 16.45
C ALA A 52 26.75 6.77 15.05
N ARG A 53 27.22 5.52 15.03
CA ARG A 53 27.48 4.73 13.81
C ARG A 53 26.56 3.52 13.81
N PHE A 54 26.03 3.17 12.64
CA PHE A 54 25.30 1.94 12.41
C PHE A 54 26.26 0.79 12.06
N ASP A 55 26.04 -0.40 12.62
CA ASP A 55 26.83 -1.60 12.30
C ASP A 55 26.09 -2.63 11.43
N GLY A 56 24.87 -2.32 11.00
CA GLY A 56 23.96 -3.21 10.26
C GLY A 56 22.79 -3.70 11.12
N GLU A 57 22.96 -3.72 12.44
CA GLU A 57 21.94 -4.13 13.39
C GLU A 57 21.53 -3.01 14.35
N LYS A 58 22.51 -2.30 14.93
CA LYS A 58 22.29 -1.30 15.99
C LYS A 58 23.18 -0.07 15.83
N PHE A 59 22.84 0.96 16.58
CA PHE A 59 23.64 2.17 16.68
C PHE A 59 24.61 2.11 17.86
N SER A 60 25.89 2.38 17.59
CA SER A 60 26.95 2.50 18.59
C SER A 60 27.42 3.96 18.68
N PRO A 61 27.50 4.54 19.89
CA PRO A 61 27.91 5.93 20.05
C PRO A 61 29.41 6.13 19.77
N ILE A 62 29.74 7.28 19.18
CA ILE A 62 31.12 7.71 18.93
C ILE A 62 31.51 8.78 19.94
N ALA A 63 32.62 8.57 20.63
CA ALA A 63 33.14 9.52 21.62
C ALA A 63 33.74 10.75 20.94
N ILE A 64 33.01 11.87 20.97
CA ILE A 64 33.45 13.16 20.41
C ILE A 64 34.15 14.08 21.44
N GLY A 65 34.27 13.62 22.69
CA GLY A 65 34.93 14.36 23.78
C GLY A 65 34.07 15.45 24.45
N ALA A 66 32.87 15.73 23.93
CA ALA A 66 31.87 16.59 24.54
C ALA A 66 30.61 15.77 24.90
N LYS A 67 30.11 15.93 26.12
CA LYS A 67 28.92 15.22 26.60
C LYS A 67 27.66 15.87 26.01
N ASP A 68 26.76 15.04 25.48
CA ASP A 68 25.45 15.43 24.95
C ASP A 68 25.52 16.59 23.94
N ALA A 69 26.56 16.61 23.11
CA ALA A 69 26.80 17.72 22.19
C ALA A 69 26.01 17.56 20.89
N ALA A 70 25.27 18.60 20.51
CA ALA A 70 24.51 18.62 19.27
C ALA A 70 25.43 18.57 18.04
N ILE A 71 25.19 17.59 17.18
CA ILE A 71 25.87 17.46 15.90
C ILE A 71 25.15 18.34 14.88
N SER A 72 25.91 19.11 14.10
CA SER A 72 25.35 20.05 13.11
C SER A 72 25.60 19.64 11.67
N MET A 73 26.66 18.87 11.42
CA MET A 73 27.10 18.49 10.09
C MET A 73 28.00 17.25 10.20
N ILE A 74 27.89 16.35 9.23
CA ILE A 74 28.79 15.21 9.03
C ILE A 74 29.22 15.23 7.56
N TYR A 75 30.54 15.21 7.32
CA TYR A 75 31.13 15.20 6.00
C TYR A 75 32.27 14.19 5.94
N PHE A 76 32.37 13.44 4.85
CA PHE A 76 33.50 12.56 4.56
C PHE A 76 34.24 13.12 3.35
N ASN A 77 35.57 13.18 3.42
CA ASN A 77 36.40 13.50 2.26
C ASN A 77 36.66 12.25 1.40
N ALA A 78 37.39 12.41 0.29
CA ALA A 78 37.75 11.30 -0.60
C ALA A 78 38.61 10.21 0.07
N GLU A 79 39.36 10.55 1.12
CA GLU A 79 40.18 9.63 1.92
C GLU A 79 39.38 8.97 3.07
N ASN A 80 38.07 9.22 3.14
CA ASN A 80 37.16 8.74 4.19
C ASN A 80 37.47 9.27 5.60
N HIS A 81 38.18 10.40 5.73
CA HIS A 81 38.25 11.15 6.98
C HIS A 81 36.91 11.81 7.26
N MET A 82 36.46 11.69 8.50
CA MET A 82 35.18 12.23 8.95
C MET A 82 35.37 13.60 9.59
N PHE A 83 34.61 14.58 9.13
CA PHE A 83 34.53 15.92 9.69
C PHE A 83 33.15 16.11 10.32
N VAL A 84 33.14 16.49 11.60
CA VAL A 84 31.91 16.61 12.41
C VAL A 84 31.81 18.01 12.97
N GLY A 85 30.70 18.69 12.69
CA GLY A 85 30.41 20.01 13.26
C GLY A 85 29.77 19.90 14.65
N VAL A 86 30.38 20.51 15.66
CA VAL A 86 29.89 20.58 17.04
C VAL A 86 29.95 22.03 17.52
N GLY A 87 28.80 22.68 17.64
CA GLY A 87 28.75 24.13 17.88
C GLY A 87 29.48 24.88 16.76
N ASN A 88 30.44 25.74 17.11
CA ASN A 88 31.32 26.44 16.17
C ASN A 88 32.67 25.74 15.93
N SER A 89 32.83 24.48 16.37
CA SER A 89 34.03 23.67 16.15
C SER A 89 33.77 22.61 15.09
N MET A 90 34.76 22.37 14.24
CA MET A 90 34.86 21.20 13.37
C MET A 90 35.87 20.22 13.98
N LEU A 91 35.45 18.99 14.18
CA LEU A 91 36.28 17.89 14.68
C LEU A 91 36.61 16.95 13.52
N GLU A 92 37.88 16.58 13.36
CA GLU A 92 38.31 15.62 12.35
C GLU A 92 38.61 14.26 13.01
N PHE A 93 38.20 13.17 12.36
CA PHE A 93 38.44 11.81 12.80
C PHE A 93 38.97 10.93 11.66
N ASP A 94 39.94 10.08 11.99
CA ASP A 94 40.35 8.92 11.18
C ASP A 94 39.72 7.66 11.81
N GLY A 95 38.44 7.45 11.47
CA GLY A 95 37.62 6.30 11.88
C GLY A 95 37.23 6.21 13.36
N LYS A 96 38.19 6.29 14.30
CA LYS A 96 37.96 6.18 15.75
C LYS A 96 38.64 7.26 16.58
N LYS A 97 39.72 7.87 16.06
CA LYS A 97 40.53 8.83 16.82
C LYS A 97 40.32 10.25 16.30
N LYS A 98 40.08 11.19 17.21
CA LYS A 98 40.11 12.63 16.90
C LYS A 98 41.53 13.01 16.47
N LEU A 99 41.66 13.55 15.26
CA LEU A 99 42.91 14.04 14.69
C LEU A 99 43.13 15.51 15.03
N SER A 100 42.13 16.35 14.79
CA SER A 100 42.25 17.80 14.89
C SER A 100 40.93 18.46 15.34
N GLU A 101 41.02 19.73 15.70
CA GLU A 101 39.86 20.60 15.94
C GLU A 101 40.15 21.98 15.37
N LYS A 102 39.17 22.52 14.63
CA LYS A 102 39.23 23.86 14.05
C LYS A 102 37.99 24.65 14.45
N LYS A 103 38.19 25.88 14.95
CA LYS A 103 37.10 26.77 15.36
C LYS A 103 36.75 27.76 14.27
N PHE A 104 35.46 28.08 14.19
CA PHE A 104 34.89 29.04 13.25
C PHE A 104 34.12 30.14 13.98
N SER A 105 33.74 31.17 13.24
CA SER A 105 32.99 32.33 13.74
C SER A 105 31.61 31.98 14.30
N SER A 106 30.97 30.93 13.76
CA SER A 106 29.61 30.51 14.11
C SER A 106 29.40 29.02 13.81
N LYS A 107 28.19 28.52 14.03
CA LYS A 107 27.84 27.10 13.84
C LYS A 107 28.13 26.65 12.40
N LEU A 108 28.72 25.48 12.24
CA LEU A 108 28.94 24.88 10.92
C LEU A 108 27.62 24.40 10.32
N ILE A 109 27.46 24.62 9.01
CA ILE A 109 26.25 24.28 8.27
C ILE A 109 26.55 23.24 7.20
N ASP A 110 27.52 23.51 6.32
CA ASP A 110 27.80 22.62 5.19
C ASP A 110 29.27 22.69 4.75
N ILE A 111 29.74 21.61 4.14
CA ILE A 111 31.05 21.52 3.49
C ILE A 111 30.84 20.88 2.12
N LYS A 112 31.35 21.56 1.08
CA LYS A 112 31.27 21.09 -0.31
C LYS A 112 32.61 21.27 -1.01
N VAL A 113 32.90 20.38 -1.94
CA VAL A 113 34.03 20.50 -2.86
C VAL A 113 33.45 20.81 -4.24
N ASP A 114 33.93 21.87 -4.88
CA ASP A 114 33.53 22.20 -6.23
C ASP A 114 34.22 21.30 -7.28
N LEU A 115 33.79 21.40 -8.55
CA LEU A 115 34.35 20.61 -9.65
C LEU A 115 35.81 20.99 -9.99
N ASP A 116 36.32 22.09 -9.45
CA ASP A 116 37.72 22.51 -9.57
C ASP A 116 38.58 21.97 -8.41
N GLY A 117 37.97 21.24 -7.47
CA GLY A 117 38.63 20.64 -6.30
C GLY A 117 38.77 21.56 -5.10
N ALA A 118 38.16 22.76 -5.11
CA ALA A 118 38.24 23.67 -3.97
C ALA A 118 37.19 23.35 -2.91
N THR A 119 37.63 23.35 -1.65
CA THR A 119 36.76 23.10 -0.49
C THR A 119 36.16 24.39 0.03
N TRP A 120 34.84 24.41 0.11
CA TRP A 120 34.03 25.50 0.63
C TRP A 120 33.38 25.08 1.94
N ILE A 121 33.42 25.97 2.94
CA ILE A 121 32.83 25.74 4.26
C ILE A 121 31.84 26.86 4.53
N LEU A 122 30.59 26.49 4.75
CA LEU A 122 29.54 27.41 5.18
C LEU A 122 29.32 27.30 6.68
N THR A 123 29.34 28.46 7.35
CA THR A 123 28.84 28.63 8.71
C THR A 123 27.56 29.46 8.68
N GLU A 124 26.84 29.56 9.80
CA GLU A 124 25.62 30.37 9.89
C GLU A 124 25.81 31.83 9.44
N SER A 125 27.03 32.38 9.54
CA SER A 125 27.30 33.80 9.26
C SER A 125 28.41 34.09 8.24
N VAL A 126 29.24 33.10 7.88
CA VAL A 126 30.42 33.30 7.01
C VAL A 126 30.60 32.13 6.06
N LEU A 127 30.90 32.45 4.80
CA LEU A 127 31.37 31.49 3.79
C LEU A 127 32.90 31.56 3.69
N TYR A 128 33.54 30.40 3.76
CA TYR A 128 34.98 30.23 3.62
C TYR A 128 35.32 29.42 2.37
N LYS A 129 36.40 29.79 1.67
CA LYS A 129 37.09 28.93 0.68
C LYS A 129 38.47 28.58 1.23
N LEU A 130 38.78 27.30 1.38
CA LEU A 130 40.09 26.85 1.85
C LEU A 130 41.18 27.10 0.80
N GLY A 131 42.31 27.65 1.23
CA GLY A 131 43.54 27.80 0.44
C GLY A 131 44.73 27.07 1.09
N GLU A 132 45.90 27.09 0.45
CA GLU A 132 47.10 26.36 0.92
C GLU A 132 47.55 26.76 2.34
N ASN A 133 47.41 28.05 2.70
CA ASN A 133 47.88 28.60 3.99
C ASN A 133 46.80 29.45 4.68
N GLY A 134 45.53 29.07 4.60
CA GLY A 134 44.43 29.79 5.25
C GLY A 134 43.13 29.76 4.46
N TYR A 135 42.48 30.92 4.34
CA TYR A 135 41.27 31.10 3.55
C TYR A 135 41.55 32.02 2.37
N ASP A 136 41.24 31.55 1.17
CA ASP A 136 41.27 32.39 -0.05
C ASP A 136 40.07 33.35 -0.07
N ILE A 137 38.95 32.94 0.53
CA ILE A 137 37.75 33.74 0.69
C ILE A 137 37.25 33.58 2.12
N GLU A 138 36.92 34.71 2.75
CA GLU A 138 36.20 34.81 4.01
C GLU A 138 35.22 35.98 3.87
N ILE A 139 33.94 35.68 3.66
CA ILE A 139 32.91 36.69 3.39
C ILE A 139 31.64 36.41 4.20
N GLY A 140 31.09 37.47 4.82
CA GLY A 140 29.85 37.37 5.60
C GLY A 140 28.66 37.00 4.71
N VAL A 141 27.82 36.09 5.18
CA VAL A 141 26.57 35.68 4.51
C VAL A 141 25.49 36.73 4.78
N PRO A 142 24.68 37.15 3.79
CA PRO A 142 23.57 38.08 4.01
C PRO A 142 22.41 37.36 4.71
N GLY A 143 22.49 37.24 6.04
CA GLY A 143 21.52 36.52 6.85
C GLY A 143 22.08 35.21 7.41
N LYS A 144 21.18 34.31 7.80
CA LYS A 144 21.53 33.03 8.42
C LYS A 144 21.67 31.94 7.36
N GLY A 145 22.90 31.56 7.03
CA GLY A 145 23.19 30.51 6.05
C GLY A 145 22.54 29.18 6.44
N SER A 146 21.90 28.51 5.48
CA SER A 146 21.18 27.24 5.69
C SER A 146 21.71 26.10 4.83
N CYS A 147 22.21 26.38 3.63
CA CYS A 147 22.70 25.37 2.69
C CYS A 147 23.63 25.98 1.64
N LEU A 148 24.49 25.14 1.05
CA LEU A 148 25.53 25.55 0.10
C LEU A 148 25.46 24.70 -1.18
N ALA A 149 25.50 25.37 -2.33
CA ALA A 149 25.77 24.73 -3.62
C ALA A 149 26.97 25.40 -4.29
N VAL A 150 27.90 24.56 -4.77
CA VAL A 150 29.11 24.98 -5.45
C VAL A 150 29.27 24.19 -6.74
N TYR A 151 29.84 24.84 -7.75
CA TYR A 151 30.10 24.26 -9.06
C TYR A 151 31.40 24.85 -9.64
N LYS A 152 31.80 24.47 -10.86
CA LYS A 152 33.04 24.96 -11.48
C LYS A 152 33.06 26.49 -11.64
N ASN A 153 34.25 27.06 -11.76
CA ASN A 153 34.52 28.48 -11.97
C ASN A 153 34.00 29.40 -10.85
N ASN A 154 34.04 28.94 -9.59
CA ASN A 154 33.51 29.66 -8.42
C ASN A 154 32.01 30.04 -8.54
N LYS A 155 31.21 29.21 -9.24
CA LYS A 155 29.76 29.38 -9.20
C LYS A 155 29.25 28.88 -7.85
N VAL A 156 28.99 29.81 -6.95
CA VAL A 156 28.64 29.53 -5.55
C VAL A 156 27.34 30.19 -5.16
N TYR A 157 26.49 29.40 -4.53
CA TYR A 157 25.16 29.78 -4.07
C TYR A 157 24.97 29.41 -2.61
N VAL A 158 24.49 30.37 -1.83
CA VAL A 158 24.15 30.19 -0.42
C VAL A 158 22.67 30.45 -0.23
N GLY A 159 21.96 29.44 0.26
CA GLY A 159 20.60 29.59 0.75
C GLY A 159 20.60 30.13 2.18
N THR A 160 19.55 30.86 2.54
CA THR A 160 19.39 31.38 3.90
C THR A 160 18.03 31.06 4.50
N ALA A 161 17.96 31.06 5.82
CA ALA A 161 16.72 30.93 6.57
C ALA A 161 15.95 32.27 6.60
N GLY A 162 15.31 32.63 5.49
CA GLY A 162 14.41 33.79 5.37
C GLY A 162 14.97 34.98 4.60
N GLY A 163 16.22 34.92 4.12
CA GLY A 163 16.87 35.95 3.31
C GLY A 163 16.98 35.59 1.82
N GLY A 164 16.35 34.50 1.36
CA GLY A 164 16.42 34.08 -0.04
C GLY A 164 17.71 33.36 -0.42
N LEU A 165 17.95 33.29 -1.74
CA LEU A 165 19.09 32.65 -2.35
C LEU A 165 20.12 33.70 -2.77
N HIS A 166 21.39 33.51 -2.43
CA HIS A 166 22.46 34.47 -2.76
C HIS A 166 23.51 33.83 -3.65
N ALA A 167 23.79 34.46 -4.79
CA ALA A 167 24.87 34.09 -5.69
C ALA A 167 26.13 34.91 -5.40
N LEU A 168 27.29 34.25 -5.28
CA LEU A 168 28.57 34.95 -5.13
C LEU A 168 29.12 35.30 -6.52
N VAL A 169 29.30 36.61 -6.79
CA VAL A 169 29.65 37.08 -8.13
C VAL A 169 30.72 38.18 -8.14
N GLY A 170 31.33 38.37 -9.31
CA GLY A 170 32.20 39.50 -9.63
C GLY A 170 33.69 39.30 -9.30
N LYS A 171 34.53 40.21 -9.82
CA LYS A 171 35.98 40.26 -9.52
C LYS A 171 36.27 40.71 -8.09
N ARG A 172 35.38 41.54 -7.56
CA ARG A 172 35.26 41.83 -6.13
C ARG A 172 34.03 41.09 -5.68
N TRP A 173 34.25 40.08 -4.85
CA TRP A 173 33.19 39.21 -4.37
C TRP A 173 32.10 40.03 -3.70
N HIS A 174 30.88 39.90 -4.22
CA HIS A 174 29.67 40.45 -3.64
C HIS A 174 28.52 39.48 -3.85
N TRP A 175 27.49 39.61 -3.02
CA TRP A 175 26.29 38.82 -3.10
C TRP A 175 25.29 39.47 -4.06
N SER A 176 24.80 38.68 -5.02
CA SER A 176 23.58 38.99 -5.76
C SER A 176 22.41 38.26 -5.12
N GLU A 177 21.34 39.00 -4.85
CA GLU A 177 20.17 38.54 -4.09
C GLU A 177 19.07 38.04 -5.03
N LEU A 178 18.59 36.82 -4.80
CA LEU A 178 17.45 36.21 -5.49
C LEU A 178 16.34 36.00 -4.47
N MET A 179 15.31 36.86 -4.54
CA MET A 179 14.28 37.02 -3.51
C MET A 179 12.88 36.69 -4.04
N GLU A 180 12.03 36.15 -3.17
CA GLU A 180 10.61 35.92 -3.42
C GLU A 180 9.91 37.23 -3.84
N GLY A 181 9.03 37.14 -4.84
CA GLY A 181 8.30 38.28 -5.38
C GLY A 181 9.11 39.21 -6.30
N VAL A 182 10.44 39.01 -6.38
CA VAL A 182 11.33 39.71 -7.33
C VAL A 182 11.82 38.75 -8.41
N THR A 183 12.13 37.51 -8.04
CA THR A 183 12.57 36.43 -8.95
C THR A 183 11.54 35.29 -8.96
N GLY A 184 11.82 34.22 -9.71
CA GLY A 184 10.98 33.03 -9.77
C GLY A 184 11.17 32.04 -8.62
N ILE A 185 11.86 32.42 -7.55
CA ILE A 185 12.02 31.59 -6.35
C ILE A 185 10.70 31.50 -5.58
N LEU A 186 10.38 30.32 -5.07
CA LEU A 186 9.10 30.07 -4.39
C LEU A 186 8.99 30.73 -3.02
N SER A 187 10.10 30.85 -2.29
CA SER A 187 10.14 31.39 -0.94
C SER A 187 11.53 31.90 -0.58
N ASN A 188 11.60 32.84 0.36
CA ASN A 188 12.85 33.30 0.95
C ASN A 188 13.45 32.34 2.01
N THR A 189 12.73 31.29 2.40
CA THR A 189 13.23 30.24 3.29
C THR A 189 13.81 29.10 2.47
N ILE A 190 15.14 29.06 2.34
CA ILE A 190 15.84 28.03 1.57
C ILE A 190 16.33 26.94 2.51
N THR A 191 15.96 25.68 2.23
CA THR A 191 16.27 24.54 3.11
C THR A 191 17.34 23.63 2.53
N CYS A 192 17.40 23.49 1.21
CA CYS A 192 18.43 22.70 0.55
C CYS A 192 18.72 23.21 -0.87
N LEU A 193 19.95 22.93 -1.34
CA LEU A 193 20.41 23.29 -2.68
C LEU A 193 21.15 22.11 -3.32
N TYR A 194 20.98 21.97 -4.63
CA TYR A 194 21.75 21.04 -5.46
C TYR A 194 22.06 21.68 -6.81
N MET A 195 23.30 21.54 -7.28
CA MET A 195 23.71 21.88 -8.63
C MET A 195 23.69 20.62 -9.49
N ASP A 196 22.90 20.63 -10.56
CA ASP A 196 22.88 19.52 -11.51
C ASP A 196 24.13 19.52 -12.42
N PRO A 197 24.37 18.43 -13.17
CA PRO A 197 25.56 18.32 -14.02
C PRO A 197 25.64 19.37 -15.13
N VAL A 198 24.52 19.98 -15.55
CA VAL A 198 24.49 21.04 -16.57
C VAL A 198 24.59 22.45 -15.96
N GLY A 199 24.60 22.55 -14.62
CA GLY A 199 24.80 23.77 -13.86
C GLY A 199 23.51 24.49 -13.47
N SER A 200 22.34 23.87 -13.60
CA SER A 200 21.09 24.40 -13.03
C SER A 200 21.04 24.13 -11.53
N ILE A 201 20.26 24.95 -10.83
CA ILE A 201 20.18 24.98 -9.37
C ILE A 201 18.81 24.52 -8.95
N TRP A 202 18.76 23.40 -8.25
CA TRP A 202 17.58 22.90 -7.59
C TRP A 202 17.50 23.53 -6.20
N VAL A 203 16.38 24.17 -5.92
CA VAL A 203 16.15 24.97 -4.71
C VAL A 203 14.96 24.40 -3.98
N GLY A 204 15.21 23.76 -2.82
CA GLY A 204 14.17 23.34 -1.90
C GLY A 204 13.80 24.46 -0.95
N THR A 205 12.49 24.66 -0.76
CA THR A 205 11.92 25.71 0.07
C THR A 205 10.77 25.19 0.93
N ASP A 206 10.27 26.02 1.85
CA ASP A 206 9.04 25.73 2.61
C ASP A 206 7.75 25.79 1.76
N LYS A 207 7.85 26.11 0.46
CA LYS A 207 6.75 26.14 -0.52
C LYS A 207 6.99 25.24 -1.74
N GLY A 208 7.85 24.23 -1.64
CA GLY A 208 8.14 23.30 -2.73
C GLY A 208 9.54 23.45 -3.31
N VAL A 209 9.75 22.79 -4.46
CA VAL A 209 11.00 22.81 -5.21
C VAL A 209 10.88 23.70 -6.45
N CYS A 210 11.88 24.53 -6.70
CA CYS A 210 12.06 25.23 -7.96
C CYS A 210 13.46 25.00 -8.54
N VAL A 211 13.60 25.15 -9.86
CA VAL A 211 14.84 24.98 -10.60
C VAL A 211 15.19 26.28 -11.32
N TYR A 212 16.43 26.73 -11.15
CA TYR A 212 16.97 27.96 -11.73
C TYR A 212 18.13 27.67 -12.68
N ASP A 213 18.11 28.24 -13.88
CA ASP A 213 19.11 27.95 -14.92
C ASP A 213 20.36 28.85 -14.88
N ASP A 214 20.50 29.73 -13.87
CA ASP A 214 21.54 30.76 -13.77
C ASP A 214 21.43 31.91 -14.78
N ASN A 215 20.41 31.92 -15.65
CA ASN A 215 20.16 32.91 -16.70
C ASN A 215 18.74 33.49 -16.66
N SER A 216 18.19 33.66 -15.44
CA SER A 216 16.84 34.22 -15.18
C SER A 216 15.64 33.32 -15.52
N TYR A 217 15.83 32.05 -15.89
CA TYR A 217 14.71 31.12 -16.14
C TYR A 217 14.44 30.23 -14.92
N TRP A 218 13.14 30.09 -14.57
CA TRP A 218 12.67 29.38 -13.38
C TRP A 218 11.54 28.40 -13.69
N LEU A 219 11.67 27.18 -13.18
CA LEU A 219 10.65 26.14 -13.19
C LEU A 219 10.23 25.80 -11.76
N ASP A 220 8.94 25.53 -11.55
CA ASP A 220 8.35 25.20 -10.25
C ASP A 220 7.20 24.21 -10.45
N HIS A 221 6.63 23.71 -9.34
CA HIS A 221 5.56 22.71 -9.33
C HIS A 221 4.28 23.16 -10.05
N SER A 222 4.02 24.47 -10.19
CA SER A 222 2.86 24.97 -10.95
C SER A 222 3.03 24.82 -12.47
N LYS A 223 4.27 24.58 -12.93
CA LYS A 223 4.62 24.46 -14.35
C LYS A 223 4.91 23.03 -14.76
N ILE A 224 5.28 22.14 -13.82
CA ILE A 224 5.71 20.76 -14.09
C ILE A 224 5.31 19.82 -12.94
N ASP A 225 4.53 18.79 -13.25
CA ASP A 225 4.03 17.77 -12.31
C ASP A 225 5.12 16.92 -11.64
N GLY A 226 6.36 16.98 -12.14
CA GLY A 226 7.51 16.27 -11.59
C GLY A 226 8.23 17.00 -10.44
N LEU A 227 7.78 18.18 -10.01
CA LEU A 227 8.40 18.93 -8.91
C LEU A 227 7.51 18.90 -7.65
N PRO A 228 8.07 18.59 -6.46
CA PRO A 228 7.30 18.57 -5.23
C PRO A 228 6.62 19.89 -4.86
N ASP A 229 5.33 19.84 -4.55
CA ASP A 229 4.54 20.89 -3.88
C ASP A 229 4.37 20.55 -2.39
N ALA A 230 5.44 20.73 -1.63
CA ALA A 230 5.48 20.42 -0.20
C ALA A 230 6.52 21.28 0.53
N HIS A 231 6.43 21.36 1.86
CA HIS A 231 7.47 22.00 2.66
C HIS A 231 8.72 21.11 2.68
N ILE A 232 9.73 21.47 1.91
CA ILE A 232 10.98 20.71 1.74
C ILE A 232 11.90 20.97 2.91
N THR A 233 12.41 19.93 3.54
CA THR A 233 13.38 20.01 4.66
C THR A 233 14.77 19.56 4.25
N GLY A 234 14.90 18.79 3.16
CA GLY A 234 16.17 18.24 2.71
C GLY A 234 16.04 17.60 1.32
N MET A 235 17.18 17.43 0.66
CA MET A 235 17.26 16.81 -0.67
C MET A 235 18.54 15.98 -0.79
N ALA A 236 18.43 14.80 -1.37
CA ALA A 236 19.56 13.96 -1.77
C ALA A 236 19.35 13.42 -3.17
N ILE A 237 20.46 13.25 -3.91
CA ILE A 237 20.46 12.81 -5.30
C ILE A 237 21.31 11.56 -5.40
N ALA A 238 20.74 10.48 -5.92
CA ALA A 238 21.44 9.23 -6.15
C ALA A 238 22.26 9.29 -7.46
N GLU A 239 23.26 8.41 -7.59
CA GLU A 239 24.10 8.36 -8.79
C GLU A 239 23.33 8.01 -10.07
N ASN A 240 22.20 7.29 -9.94
CA ASN A 240 21.30 6.97 -11.04
C ASN A 240 20.42 8.17 -11.49
N GLY A 241 20.49 9.31 -10.81
CA GLY A 241 19.72 10.52 -11.10
C GLY A 241 18.40 10.67 -10.33
N ASP A 242 18.04 9.67 -9.52
CA ASP A 242 16.89 9.73 -8.62
C ASP A 242 17.07 10.82 -7.57
N LYS A 243 15.96 11.45 -7.20
CA LYS A 243 15.97 12.56 -6.24
C LYS A 243 15.01 12.24 -5.12
N TYR A 244 15.47 12.49 -3.91
CA TYR A 244 14.73 12.24 -2.70
C TYR A 244 14.59 13.56 -1.97
N PHE A 245 13.37 13.88 -1.56
CA PHE A 245 13.01 15.11 -0.87
C PHE A 245 12.37 14.75 0.46
N SER A 246 13.05 15.05 1.56
CA SER A 246 12.41 14.99 2.88
C SER A 246 11.51 16.21 3.02
N THR A 247 10.32 16.02 3.59
CA THR A 247 9.30 17.06 3.76
C THR A 247 8.70 17.01 5.16
N THR A 248 7.95 18.03 5.55
CA THR A 248 7.22 18.01 6.84
C THR A 248 6.06 17.02 6.86
N THR A 249 5.79 16.35 5.75
CA THR A 249 4.69 15.40 5.64
C THR A 249 5.15 14.00 5.30
N GLY A 250 6.37 13.80 4.81
CA GLY A 250 6.94 12.48 4.52
C GLY A 250 8.15 12.57 3.60
N LEU A 251 8.47 11.47 2.92
CA LEU A 251 9.50 11.44 1.88
C LEU A 251 8.84 11.45 0.49
N ILE A 252 9.33 12.28 -0.42
CA ILE A 252 8.98 12.24 -1.83
C ILE A 252 10.18 11.72 -2.63
N HIS A 253 9.98 10.72 -3.47
CA HIS A 253 10.97 10.18 -4.39
C HIS A 253 10.58 10.53 -5.82
N GLN A 254 11.47 11.20 -6.55
CA GLN A 254 11.35 11.43 -7.98
C GLN A 254 12.19 10.39 -8.73
N HIS A 255 11.52 9.51 -9.46
CA HIS A 255 12.13 8.51 -10.34
C HIS A 255 11.61 8.71 -11.77
N ASN A 256 12.51 8.91 -12.75
CA ASN A 256 12.14 9.17 -14.15
C ASN A 256 11.08 10.29 -14.33
N GLY A 257 11.12 11.31 -13.47
CA GLY A 257 10.18 12.44 -13.50
C GLY A 257 8.82 12.17 -12.85
N ARG A 258 8.54 10.96 -12.37
CA ARG A 258 7.35 10.62 -11.58
C ARG A 258 7.65 10.76 -10.09
N LEU A 259 6.67 11.26 -9.33
CA LEU A 259 6.74 11.37 -7.89
C LEU A 259 6.06 10.17 -7.23
N SER A 260 6.71 9.60 -6.23
CA SER A 260 6.15 8.61 -5.30
C SER A 260 6.31 9.12 -3.87
N TYR A 261 5.34 8.82 -3.03
CA TYR A 261 5.25 9.40 -1.70
C TYR A 261 5.30 8.32 -0.60
N TYR A 262 6.20 8.48 0.36
CA TYR A 262 6.44 7.56 1.45
C TYR A 262 6.13 8.23 2.79
N GLY A 263 4.91 8.00 3.26
CA GLY A 263 4.35 8.69 4.42
C GLY A 263 4.41 7.98 5.77
N TYR A 264 3.89 8.68 6.77
CA TYR A 264 3.59 8.15 8.10
C TYR A 264 2.27 7.36 8.08
N LYS A 265 2.08 6.24 8.77
CA LYS A 265 2.99 5.48 9.66
C LYS A 265 3.78 4.39 8.95
N ARG A 266 3.41 3.98 7.72
CA ARG A 266 3.97 2.81 7.03
C ARG A 266 5.41 2.98 6.59
N TRP A 267 5.86 4.18 6.24
CA TRP A 267 7.21 4.38 5.71
C TRP A 267 8.12 5.12 6.67
N LEU A 268 7.58 6.06 7.45
CA LEU A 268 8.35 6.85 8.42
C LEU A 268 7.75 6.77 9.85
N PRO A 269 8.58 6.90 10.92
CA PRO A 269 8.11 6.95 12.32
C PRO A 269 7.47 8.28 12.70
N SER A 270 7.60 9.29 11.85
CA SER A 270 6.95 10.59 11.97
C SER A 270 6.74 11.19 10.57
N PRO A 271 5.70 11.99 10.37
CA PRO A 271 5.49 12.73 9.11
C PRO A 271 6.55 13.83 8.91
N ASN A 272 7.15 14.34 9.98
CA ASN A 272 8.17 15.38 9.89
C ASN A 272 9.53 14.79 9.52
N ALA A 273 9.74 14.49 8.24
CA ALA A 273 11.06 14.12 7.75
C ALA A 273 11.99 15.34 7.79
N THR A 274 13.18 15.18 8.36
CA THR A 274 14.15 16.27 8.62
C THR A 274 15.37 16.19 7.72
N GLY A 275 15.57 15.08 7.02
CA GLY A 275 16.72 14.88 6.14
C GLY A 275 16.70 13.53 5.45
N VAL A 276 17.51 13.40 4.42
CA VAL A 276 17.69 12.17 3.66
C VAL A 276 19.17 11.98 3.31
N ALA A 277 19.65 10.75 3.43
CA ALA A 277 20.98 10.32 3.05
C ALA A 277 20.89 9.07 2.17
N ILE A 278 21.78 8.97 1.18
CA ILE A 278 21.82 7.86 0.22
C ILE A 278 23.21 7.24 0.31
N SER A 279 23.27 5.93 0.42
CA SER A 279 24.53 5.18 0.38
C SER A 279 25.01 4.99 -1.06
N PRO A 280 26.30 4.67 -1.27
CA PRO A 280 26.82 4.32 -2.59
C PRO A 280 26.11 3.14 -3.28
N ASP A 281 25.51 2.23 -2.49
CA ASP A 281 24.74 1.09 -3.03
C ASP A 281 23.25 1.38 -3.29
N GLY A 282 22.80 2.63 -3.04
CA GLY A 282 21.43 3.08 -3.30
C GLY A 282 20.46 2.92 -2.12
N SER A 283 20.89 2.36 -0.99
CA SER A 283 20.09 2.38 0.25
C SER A 283 19.79 3.81 0.70
N VAL A 284 18.56 4.04 1.16
CA VAL A 284 18.08 5.39 1.53
C VAL A 284 17.78 5.43 3.02
N CYS A 285 18.33 6.40 3.72
CA CYS A 285 18.02 6.66 5.11
C CYS A 285 17.31 8.01 5.24
N VAL A 286 16.16 8.03 5.89
CA VAL A 286 15.37 9.24 6.15
C VAL A 286 15.34 9.50 7.65
N SER A 287 15.72 10.70 8.05
CA SER A 287 15.58 11.15 9.43
C SER A 287 14.25 11.85 9.64
N THR A 288 13.76 11.77 10.86
CA THR A 288 12.59 12.50 11.32
C THR A 288 12.89 13.14 12.67
N ASP A 289 11.91 13.84 13.24
CA ASP A 289 11.94 14.30 14.63
C ASP A 289 11.68 13.17 15.67
N LYS A 290 11.40 11.94 15.21
CA LYS A 290 11.13 10.75 16.04
C LYS A 290 11.93 9.51 15.59
N GLY A 291 13.20 9.69 15.24
CA GLY A 291 14.10 8.62 14.81
C GLY A 291 14.28 8.59 13.30
N ILE A 292 14.70 7.44 12.76
CA ILE A 292 15.01 7.27 11.34
C ILE A 292 14.29 6.08 10.72
N SER A 293 14.17 6.08 9.40
CA SER A 293 13.83 4.90 8.59
C SER A 293 14.94 4.61 7.59
N LEU A 294 15.47 3.40 7.66
CA LEU A 294 16.37 2.85 6.65
C LEU A 294 15.54 2.03 5.66
N PHE A 295 15.54 2.46 4.41
CA PHE A 295 14.89 1.79 3.29
C PHE A 295 15.87 0.82 2.65
N GLU A 296 15.41 -0.41 2.47
CA GLU A 296 16.17 -1.51 1.88
C GLU A 296 15.42 -1.99 0.64
N THR A 297 16.17 -2.40 -0.39
CA THR A 297 15.59 -2.91 -1.64
C THR A 297 16.05 -4.33 -1.88
N LYS A 298 15.10 -5.23 -2.19
CA LYS A 298 15.37 -6.62 -2.58
C LYS A 298 14.81 -6.86 -3.96
N MET A 299 15.63 -7.34 -4.88
CA MET A 299 15.17 -7.77 -6.21
C MET A 299 14.39 -9.07 -6.09
N ILE A 300 13.09 -9.03 -6.40
CA ILE A 300 12.17 -10.18 -6.26
C ILE A 300 11.32 -10.33 -7.53
N SER A 301 10.92 -11.55 -7.86
CA SER A 301 9.90 -11.85 -8.88
C SER A 301 8.50 -11.85 -8.26
N LEU A 302 7.45 -11.73 -9.09
CA LEU A 302 6.08 -11.82 -8.58
C LEU A 302 5.79 -13.19 -7.95
N ARG A 303 6.40 -14.27 -8.46
CA ARG A 303 6.33 -15.59 -7.84
C ARG A 303 6.93 -15.64 -6.44
N GLU A 304 8.15 -15.15 -6.30
CA GLU A 304 8.83 -15.12 -4.99
C GLU A 304 8.00 -14.30 -3.98
N LYS A 305 7.44 -13.17 -4.43
CA LYS A 305 6.52 -12.33 -3.63
C LYS A 305 5.25 -13.07 -3.21
N ALA A 306 4.56 -13.71 -4.17
CA ALA A 306 3.37 -14.50 -3.91
C ALA A 306 3.62 -15.61 -2.90
N ASN A 307 4.74 -16.33 -3.04
CA ASN A 307 5.14 -17.39 -2.12
C ASN A 307 5.43 -16.86 -0.70
N GLU A 308 6.13 -15.72 -0.59
CA GLU A 308 6.47 -15.11 0.69
C GLU A 308 5.22 -14.60 1.43
N LEU A 309 4.29 -13.96 0.72
CA LEU A 309 3.01 -13.51 1.28
C LEU A 309 2.12 -14.69 1.69
N ARG A 310 2.05 -15.75 0.88
CA ARG A 310 1.35 -17.00 1.25
C ARG A 310 1.94 -17.61 2.51
N ALA A 311 3.27 -17.68 2.62
CA ALA A 311 3.93 -18.23 3.80
C ALA A 311 3.65 -17.41 5.07
N GLN A 312 3.55 -16.09 4.96
CA GLN A 312 3.13 -15.22 6.07
C GLN A 312 1.67 -15.49 6.47
N THR A 313 0.75 -15.56 5.51
CA THR A 313 -0.66 -15.88 5.75
C THR A 313 -0.81 -17.25 6.44
N GLU A 314 -0.14 -18.29 5.94
CA GLU A 314 -0.14 -19.64 6.55
C GLU A 314 0.33 -19.62 8.01
N LYS A 315 1.34 -18.81 8.31
CA LYS A 315 1.94 -18.76 9.65
C LYS A 315 1.12 -17.94 10.64
N TYR A 316 0.52 -16.82 10.20
CA TYR A 316 0.00 -15.80 11.11
C TYR A 316 -1.52 -15.61 11.06
N ASN A 317 -2.18 -16.12 10.02
CA ASN A 317 -3.60 -15.85 9.72
C ASN A 317 -4.47 -17.11 9.60
N VAL A 318 -3.89 -18.32 9.65
CA VAL A 318 -4.65 -19.57 9.61
C VAL A 318 -5.09 -20.01 11.01
N ARG A 319 -6.39 -20.19 11.20
CA ARG A 319 -7.01 -20.71 12.44
C ARG A 319 -7.95 -21.86 12.12
N HIS A 320 -7.61 -23.07 12.57
CA HIS A 320 -8.40 -24.29 12.30
C HIS A 320 -8.74 -24.54 10.81
N GLY A 321 -7.88 -24.08 9.89
CA GLY A 321 -8.09 -24.20 8.44
C GLY A 321 -8.79 -22.98 7.80
N TYR A 322 -9.38 -22.10 8.61
CA TYR A 322 -9.94 -20.81 8.18
C TYR A 322 -8.85 -19.76 8.05
N VAL A 323 -9.00 -18.84 7.10
CA VAL A 323 -8.04 -17.75 6.83
C VAL A 323 -8.72 -16.42 7.06
N ILE A 324 -8.23 -15.66 8.03
CA ILE A 324 -8.79 -14.35 8.39
C ILE A 324 -7.73 -13.41 8.96
N ASP A 325 -8.04 -12.13 9.09
CA ASP A 325 -7.18 -11.09 9.64
C ASP A 325 -6.74 -11.40 11.09
N ARG A 326 -5.52 -10.97 11.43
CA ARG A 326 -4.95 -11.10 12.77
C ARG A 326 -4.91 -9.74 13.44
N ASP A 327 -5.50 -9.61 14.61
CA ASP A 327 -5.36 -8.43 15.48
C ASP A 327 -3.94 -8.41 16.08
N LEU A 328 -3.31 -7.23 16.04
CA LEU A 328 -1.97 -7.01 16.57
C LEU A 328 -2.04 -6.43 17.99
N GLU A 329 -1.24 -7.00 18.89
CA GLU A 329 -1.07 -6.48 20.26
C GLU A 329 -0.22 -5.20 20.25
N HIS A 330 0.87 -5.20 19.49
CA HIS A 330 1.77 -4.06 19.33
C HIS A 330 1.88 -3.60 17.89
N GLU A 331 2.06 -2.29 17.69
CA GLU A 331 2.12 -1.69 16.36
C GLU A 331 3.24 -2.31 15.50
N GLY A 332 2.86 -2.88 14.36
CA GLY A 332 3.79 -3.44 13.37
C GLY A 332 4.45 -4.76 13.75
N VAL A 333 4.08 -5.38 14.88
CA VAL A 333 4.66 -6.65 15.33
C VAL A 333 3.75 -7.81 14.94
N ILE A 334 4.19 -8.63 13.98
CA ILE A 334 3.50 -9.86 13.57
C ILE A 334 4.23 -11.06 14.20
N SER A 335 3.64 -11.62 15.24
CA SER A 335 4.21 -12.75 15.99
C SER A 335 3.16 -13.82 16.27
N THR A 336 3.59 -15.06 16.44
CA THR A 336 2.75 -16.14 16.99
C THR A 336 2.65 -16.07 18.52
N GLU A 337 3.47 -15.25 19.17
CA GLU A 337 3.54 -15.10 20.63
C GLU A 337 2.62 -13.99 21.16
N GLU A 338 2.16 -13.07 20.31
CA GLU A 338 1.24 -11.97 20.66
C GLU A 338 0.21 -11.72 19.55
N GLY A 339 -0.89 -11.04 19.89
CA GLY A 339 -2.01 -10.83 18.97
C GLY A 339 -2.90 -12.07 18.80
N HIS A 340 -4.02 -11.90 18.11
CA HIS A 340 -5.08 -12.92 18.06
C HIS A 340 -5.71 -13.01 16.67
N ILE A 341 -6.09 -14.23 16.27
CA ILE A 341 -6.96 -14.47 15.12
C ILE A 341 -8.36 -14.68 15.71
N LEU A 342 -9.26 -13.74 15.48
CA LEU A 342 -10.63 -13.82 15.98
C LEU A 342 -11.54 -14.35 14.87
N ALA A 343 -12.62 -15.04 15.24
CA ALA A 343 -13.66 -15.35 14.28
C ALA A 343 -14.28 -14.03 13.78
N SER A 344 -14.56 -13.94 12.49
CA SER A 344 -15.09 -12.73 11.86
C SER A 344 -16.35 -13.05 11.07
N ASP A 345 -17.10 -12.03 10.67
CA ASP A 345 -18.38 -12.14 9.96
C ASP A 345 -18.26 -12.81 8.58
N ASN A 346 -17.02 -12.99 8.08
CA ASN A 346 -16.74 -13.44 6.73
C ASN A 346 -15.70 -14.58 6.60
N GLU A 347 -15.67 -15.53 7.54
CA GLU A 347 -14.68 -16.62 7.48
C GLU A 347 -14.80 -17.48 6.22
N GLY A 348 -16.03 -17.78 5.79
CA GLY A 348 -16.29 -18.59 4.61
C GLY A 348 -15.88 -17.88 3.32
N LEU A 349 -16.20 -16.59 3.16
CA LEU A 349 -15.76 -15.81 2.00
C LEU A 349 -14.23 -15.84 1.87
N TRP A 350 -13.51 -15.41 2.91
CA TRP A 350 -12.06 -15.27 2.86
C TRP A 350 -11.33 -16.60 2.70
N THR A 351 -11.79 -17.64 3.39
CA THR A 351 -11.25 -18.99 3.25
C THR A 351 -11.54 -19.56 1.87
N GLY A 352 -12.70 -19.25 1.28
CA GLY A 352 -13.05 -19.67 -0.08
C GLY A 352 -12.16 -19.04 -1.15
N LEU A 353 -11.90 -17.73 -1.06
CA LEU A 353 -10.96 -17.02 -1.94
C LEU A 353 -9.53 -17.57 -1.79
N TYR A 354 -9.10 -17.82 -0.54
CA TYR A 354 -7.80 -18.42 -0.26
C TYR A 354 -7.66 -19.80 -0.90
N THR A 355 -8.66 -20.66 -0.70
CA THR A 355 -8.68 -22.01 -1.28
C THR A 355 -8.62 -21.95 -2.80
N ALA A 356 -9.36 -21.04 -3.43
CA ALA A 356 -9.31 -20.85 -4.88
C ALA A 356 -7.93 -20.36 -5.36
N ALA A 357 -7.25 -19.47 -4.63
CA ALA A 357 -5.88 -19.07 -4.95
C ALA A 357 -4.93 -20.28 -4.94
N LEU A 358 -5.03 -21.15 -3.93
CA LEU A 358 -4.26 -22.39 -3.87
C LEU A 358 -4.60 -23.36 -5.01
N CYS A 359 -5.86 -23.41 -5.45
CA CYS A 359 -6.26 -24.21 -6.61
C CYS A 359 -5.58 -23.74 -7.90
N PHE A 360 -5.51 -22.42 -8.13
CA PHE A 360 -4.81 -21.86 -9.28
C PHE A 360 -3.29 -22.07 -9.17
N GLU A 361 -2.71 -21.89 -7.98
CA GLU A 361 -1.30 -22.18 -7.71
C GLU A 361 -0.97 -23.64 -8.03
N TYR A 362 -1.73 -24.59 -7.47
CA TYR A 362 -1.56 -26.02 -7.72
C TYR A 362 -1.74 -26.37 -9.20
N ALA A 363 -2.70 -25.73 -9.88
CA ALA A 363 -2.89 -25.93 -11.32
C ALA A 363 -1.63 -25.53 -12.12
N CYS A 364 -0.93 -24.48 -11.69
CA CYS A 364 0.30 -23.99 -12.31
C CYS A 364 1.56 -24.76 -11.90
N THR A 365 1.67 -25.21 -10.65
CA THR A 365 2.91 -25.74 -10.05
C THR A 365 2.92 -27.25 -9.87
N LYS A 366 1.74 -27.85 -9.65
CA LYS A 366 1.56 -29.25 -9.21
C LYS A 366 2.29 -29.59 -7.91
N ASP A 367 2.49 -28.60 -7.04
CA ASP A 367 3.14 -28.77 -5.75
C ASP A 367 2.23 -29.54 -4.75
N PRO A 368 2.67 -30.69 -4.20
CA PRO A 368 1.88 -31.46 -3.25
C PRO A 368 1.59 -30.74 -1.92
N GLU A 369 2.45 -29.84 -1.45
CA GLU A 369 2.17 -29.08 -0.22
C GLU A 369 1.05 -28.05 -0.46
N VAL A 370 1.02 -27.40 -1.63
CA VAL A 370 -0.08 -26.51 -2.02
C VAL A 370 -1.40 -27.27 -2.09
N ARG A 371 -1.40 -28.49 -2.65
CA ARG A 371 -2.60 -29.36 -2.64
C ARG A 371 -3.07 -29.66 -1.22
N LYS A 372 -2.14 -29.96 -0.31
CA LYS A 372 -2.46 -30.30 1.08
C LYS A 372 -3.08 -29.12 1.81
N ASP A 373 -2.54 -27.91 1.63
CA ASP A 373 -3.12 -26.69 2.19
C ASP A 373 -4.52 -26.41 1.61
N ALA A 374 -4.70 -26.59 0.30
CA ALA A 374 -6.00 -26.45 -0.34
C ALA A 374 -7.02 -27.45 0.21
N HIS A 375 -6.60 -28.71 0.40
CA HIS A 375 -7.46 -29.76 0.97
C HIS A 375 -7.87 -29.44 2.41
N ARG A 376 -6.94 -28.97 3.24
CA ARG A 376 -7.22 -28.53 4.61
C ARG A 376 -8.28 -27.43 4.64
N SER A 377 -8.16 -26.41 3.79
CA SER A 377 -9.13 -25.32 3.73
C SER A 377 -10.46 -25.74 3.10
N LEU A 378 -10.48 -26.66 2.13
CA LEU A 378 -11.73 -27.28 1.64
C LEU A 378 -12.50 -27.96 2.77
N LEU A 379 -11.82 -28.77 3.60
CA LEU A 379 -12.47 -29.45 4.72
C LEU A 379 -13.00 -28.45 5.75
N ALA A 380 -12.32 -27.32 5.96
CA ALA A 380 -12.82 -26.24 6.80
C ALA A 380 -14.10 -25.61 6.23
N MET A 381 -14.17 -25.36 4.92
CA MET A 381 -15.38 -24.86 4.25
C MET A 381 -16.55 -25.85 4.37
N ILE A 382 -16.30 -27.15 4.18
CA ILE A 382 -17.33 -28.19 4.35
C ILE A 382 -17.81 -28.24 5.81
N LYS A 383 -16.90 -28.08 6.78
CA LYS A 383 -17.25 -28.06 8.20
C LYS A 383 -18.24 -26.95 8.56
N LEU A 384 -18.17 -25.78 7.92
CA LEU A 384 -19.18 -24.72 8.11
C LEU A 384 -20.59 -25.17 7.70
N THR A 385 -20.69 -26.08 6.72
CA THR A 385 -21.98 -26.66 6.29
C THR A 385 -22.48 -27.74 7.26
N GLU A 386 -21.57 -28.49 7.87
CA GLU A 386 -21.94 -29.59 8.77
C GLU A 386 -22.32 -29.11 10.18
N ILE A 387 -21.72 -28.00 10.64
CA ILE A 387 -21.78 -27.59 12.05
C ILE A 387 -23.17 -27.09 12.49
N THR A 388 -23.98 -26.61 11.55
CA THR A 388 -25.31 -26.02 11.83
C THR A 388 -26.34 -27.08 12.23
N GLY A 389 -26.16 -28.32 11.77
CA GLY A 389 -27.15 -29.39 11.88
C GLY A 389 -28.40 -29.20 11.00
N ILE A 390 -28.41 -28.18 10.14
CA ILE A 390 -29.50 -27.86 9.22
C ILE A 390 -29.05 -28.23 7.81
N GLU A 391 -29.76 -29.15 7.17
CA GLU A 391 -29.35 -29.67 5.86
C GLU A 391 -29.30 -28.56 4.80
N GLY A 392 -28.11 -28.27 4.28
CA GLY A 392 -27.87 -27.27 3.23
C GLY A 392 -27.72 -25.83 3.71
N PHE A 393 -27.99 -25.53 4.99
CA PHE A 393 -27.65 -24.24 5.60
C PHE A 393 -26.28 -24.31 6.28
N PHE A 394 -25.41 -23.32 6.03
CA PHE A 394 -24.05 -23.30 6.53
C PHE A 394 -23.76 -22.02 7.33
N ALA A 395 -22.87 -22.14 8.30
CA ALA A 395 -22.48 -21.06 9.19
C ALA A 395 -21.54 -20.06 8.49
N ARG A 396 -21.57 -18.79 8.91
CA ARG A 396 -20.61 -17.76 8.48
C ARG A 396 -19.23 -17.98 9.08
N ALA A 397 -19.21 -18.40 10.33
CA ALA A 397 -18.02 -18.49 11.16
C ALA A 397 -18.18 -19.53 12.26
N ILE A 398 -17.05 -20.01 12.79
CA ILE A 398 -17.02 -20.95 13.92
C ILE A 398 -15.90 -20.59 14.90
N ARG A 399 -16.21 -20.59 16.20
CA ARG A 399 -15.22 -20.42 17.27
C ARG A 399 -15.36 -21.46 18.36
N TYR A 400 -14.23 -21.86 18.93
CA TYR A 400 -14.16 -22.87 19.98
C TYR A 400 -14.04 -22.22 21.36
N SER A 401 -14.30 -23.00 22.42
CA SER A 401 -14.30 -22.51 23.81
C SER A 401 -12.96 -21.94 24.29
N ASP A 402 -11.87 -22.16 23.56
CA ASP A 402 -10.53 -21.60 23.80
C ASP A 402 -10.27 -20.27 23.07
N ALA A 403 -11.19 -19.83 22.20
CA ALA A 403 -11.12 -18.53 21.56
C ALA A 403 -11.33 -17.39 22.56
N VAL A 404 -10.56 -16.31 22.42
CA VAL A 404 -10.58 -15.16 23.35
C VAL A 404 -11.95 -14.46 23.37
N ASP A 405 -12.65 -14.49 22.25
CA ASP A 405 -13.96 -13.85 22.05
C ASP A 405 -15.15 -14.82 22.26
N TYR A 406 -14.92 -16.06 22.69
CA TYR A 406 -15.98 -17.03 22.94
C TYR A 406 -17.02 -16.51 23.97
N GLY A 407 -18.31 -16.66 23.67
CA GLY A 407 -19.39 -16.22 24.57
C GLY A 407 -19.58 -14.70 24.71
N THR A 408 -18.87 -13.88 23.91
CA THR A 408 -19.00 -12.40 23.96
C THR A 408 -20.26 -11.86 23.30
N GLY A 409 -20.94 -12.67 22.47
CA GLY A 409 -22.23 -12.31 21.84
C GLY A 409 -22.20 -11.09 20.92
N ALA A 410 -21.03 -10.69 20.41
CA ALA A 410 -20.91 -9.49 19.59
C ALA A 410 -21.47 -9.69 18.15
N ARG A 411 -22.18 -8.67 17.67
CA ARG A 411 -22.71 -8.42 16.32
C ARG A 411 -23.78 -9.35 15.71
N HIS A 412 -23.86 -10.64 16.04
CA HIS A 412 -24.93 -11.53 15.55
C HIS A 412 -25.23 -12.65 16.57
N VAL A 413 -26.26 -13.47 16.30
CA VAL A 413 -26.63 -14.59 17.16
C VAL A 413 -25.65 -15.74 16.95
N TRP A 414 -24.96 -16.12 18.02
CA TRP A 414 -24.08 -17.29 18.06
C TRP A 414 -24.83 -18.49 18.64
N HIS A 415 -24.64 -19.66 18.03
CA HIS A 415 -25.32 -20.90 18.40
C HIS A 415 -24.31 -21.93 18.94
N ILE A 416 -24.55 -22.42 20.15
CA ILE A 416 -23.68 -23.43 20.78
C ILE A 416 -24.02 -24.82 20.23
N THR A 417 -22.98 -25.57 19.84
CA THR A 417 -23.10 -26.96 19.39
C THR A 417 -21.82 -27.75 19.72
N LYS A 418 -21.75 -29.00 19.25
CA LYS A 418 -20.53 -29.82 19.28
C LYS A 418 -20.15 -30.22 17.87
N ASP A 419 -18.86 -30.17 17.57
CA ASP A 419 -18.36 -30.70 16.30
C ASP A 419 -18.31 -32.23 16.28
N ALA A 420 -17.91 -32.80 15.14
CA ALA A 420 -17.83 -34.25 14.94
C ALA A 420 -16.88 -34.95 15.93
N GLU A 421 -15.90 -34.22 16.49
CA GLU A 421 -14.98 -34.73 17.53
C GLU A 421 -15.53 -34.55 18.96
N GLY A 422 -16.72 -33.98 19.12
CA GLY A 422 -17.37 -33.75 20.40
C GLY A 422 -16.88 -32.50 21.14
N ARG A 423 -16.12 -31.61 20.47
CA ARG A 423 -15.65 -30.35 21.04
C ARG A 423 -16.76 -29.31 21.00
N GLU A 424 -16.92 -28.58 22.09
CA GLU A 424 -17.89 -27.48 22.17
C GLU A 424 -17.42 -26.29 21.31
N CYS A 425 -18.34 -25.74 20.53
CA CYS A 425 -18.09 -24.58 19.70
C CYS A 425 -19.36 -23.74 19.53
N GLU A 426 -19.17 -22.49 19.13
CA GLU A 426 -20.20 -21.59 18.68
C GLU A 426 -20.08 -21.41 17.17
N TRP A 427 -21.20 -21.43 16.46
CA TRP A 427 -21.27 -21.04 15.05
C TRP A 427 -22.14 -19.80 14.87
N LEU A 428 -21.80 -19.01 13.85
CA LEU A 428 -22.47 -17.76 13.53
C LEU A 428 -23.49 -17.96 12.40
N GLY A 429 -24.75 -17.61 12.67
CA GLY A 429 -25.82 -17.62 11.68
C GLY A 429 -25.93 -16.31 10.92
N GLU A 430 -27.13 -16.04 10.41
CA GLU A 430 -27.48 -14.93 9.54
C GLU A 430 -26.57 -14.80 8.31
N THR A 431 -26.38 -15.94 7.63
CA THR A 431 -25.46 -16.11 6.52
C THR A 431 -25.85 -15.26 5.30
N SER A 432 -24.96 -14.35 4.94
CA SER A 432 -25.14 -13.41 3.83
C SER A 432 -24.74 -14.03 2.48
N SER A 433 -25.06 -13.35 1.37
CA SER A 433 -24.86 -13.85 0.00
C SER A 433 -23.38 -13.97 -0.40
N ASP A 434 -22.54 -13.10 0.15
CA ASP A 434 -21.08 -13.09 0.05
C ASP A 434 -20.44 -14.39 0.53
N GLU A 435 -20.95 -14.96 1.63
CA GLU A 435 -20.50 -16.25 2.12
C GLU A 435 -20.81 -17.37 1.11
N VAL A 436 -21.98 -17.31 0.47
CA VAL A 436 -22.40 -18.27 -0.56
C VAL A 436 -21.51 -18.14 -1.80
N VAL A 437 -21.20 -16.91 -2.22
CA VAL A 437 -20.23 -16.62 -3.27
C VAL A 437 -18.86 -17.26 -2.95
N GLY A 438 -18.34 -17.09 -1.74
CA GLY A 438 -17.09 -17.70 -1.30
C GLY A 438 -17.09 -19.23 -1.34
N HIS A 439 -18.17 -19.86 -0.87
CA HIS A 439 -18.34 -21.32 -0.88
C HIS A 439 -18.38 -21.86 -2.31
N PHE A 440 -19.20 -21.27 -3.19
CA PHE A 440 -19.32 -21.73 -4.58
C PHE A 440 -18.04 -21.46 -5.38
N TYR A 441 -17.36 -20.34 -5.13
CA TYR A 441 -16.08 -20.05 -5.76
C TYR A 441 -14.99 -21.05 -5.33
N CYS A 442 -14.98 -21.43 -4.05
CA CYS A 442 -14.11 -22.50 -3.52
C CYS A 442 -14.40 -23.84 -4.20
N TYR A 443 -15.64 -24.32 -4.10
CA TYR A 443 -16.03 -25.66 -4.56
C TYR A 443 -15.83 -25.84 -6.05
N ALA A 444 -16.20 -24.86 -6.87
CA ALA A 444 -16.04 -24.94 -8.33
C ALA A 444 -14.57 -25.02 -8.75
N ASN A 445 -13.71 -24.16 -8.19
CA ASN A 445 -12.28 -24.16 -8.54
C ASN A 445 -11.57 -25.41 -8.00
N TYR A 446 -11.88 -25.86 -6.78
CA TYR A 446 -11.29 -27.08 -6.23
C TYR A 446 -11.69 -28.32 -7.03
N PHE A 447 -12.99 -28.44 -7.36
CA PHE A 447 -13.53 -29.55 -8.13
C PHE A 447 -12.84 -29.72 -9.49
N ASP A 448 -12.58 -28.62 -10.18
CA ASP A 448 -11.97 -28.64 -11.52
C ASP A 448 -10.46 -28.85 -11.49
N LEU A 449 -9.76 -28.25 -10.51
CA LEU A 449 -8.31 -28.07 -10.58
C LEU A 449 -7.52 -29.01 -9.68
N VAL A 450 -8.14 -29.49 -8.59
CA VAL A 450 -7.44 -30.22 -7.53
C VAL A 450 -8.07 -31.59 -7.28
N ALA A 451 -9.40 -31.66 -7.23
CA ALA A 451 -10.12 -32.79 -6.67
C ALA A 451 -9.86 -34.14 -7.35
N ASP A 452 -9.67 -35.17 -6.52
CA ASP A 452 -9.79 -36.56 -6.94
C ASP A 452 -11.25 -37.06 -6.96
N ASP A 453 -11.47 -38.32 -7.31
CA ASP A 453 -12.81 -38.89 -7.47
C ASP A 453 -13.61 -38.98 -6.16
N GLU A 454 -12.96 -39.07 -4.99
CA GLU A 454 -13.64 -39.10 -3.69
C GLU A 454 -14.01 -37.68 -3.26
N GLU A 455 -13.07 -36.75 -3.38
CA GLU A 455 -13.27 -35.33 -3.12
C GLU A 455 -14.37 -34.75 -4.03
N LYS A 456 -14.42 -35.13 -5.30
CA LYS A 456 -15.50 -34.73 -6.23
C LYS A 456 -16.88 -35.17 -5.74
N LYS A 457 -17.01 -36.38 -5.21
CA LYS A 457 -18.29 -36.88 -4.68
C LYS A 457 -18.69 -36.12 -3.42
N LEU A 458 -17.73 -35.86 -2.54
CA LEU A 458 -17.95 -35.07 -1.33
C LEU A 458 -18.44 -33.66 -1.68
N ILE A 459 -17.74 -32.96 -2.58
CA ILE A 459 -18.13 -31.62 -3.03
C ILE A 459 -19.50 -31.64 -3.70
N ALA A 460 -19.78 -32.63 -4.55
CA ALA A 460 -21.07 -32.75 -5.22
C ALA A 460 -22.23 -32.96 -4.23
N ASP A 461 -22.04 -33.76 -3.18
CA ASP A 461 -23.03 -33.92 -2.11
C ASP A 461 -23.25 -32.62 -1.34
N THR A 462 -22.17 -31.92 -0.95
CA THR A 462 -22.25 -30.63 -0.25
C THR A 462 -22.95 -29.55 -1.07
N VAL A 463 -22.52 -29.34 -2.32
CA VAL A 463 -23.12 -28.36 -3.24
C VAL A 463 -24.59 -28.66 -3.49
N LYS A 464 -24.93 -29.95 -3.66
CA LYS A 464 -26.33 -30.37 -3.84
C LYS A 464 -27.19 -29.99 -2.64
N LYS A 465 -26.74 -30.28 -1.42
CA LYS A 465 -27.49 -29.93 -0.20
C LYS A 465 -27.75 -28.44 -0.09
N ILE A 466 -26.72 -27.61 -0.34
CA ILE A 466 -26.85 -26.15 -0.26
C ILE A 466 -27.82 -25.62 -1.32
N LEU A 467 -27.68 -26.06 -2.58
CA LEU A 467 -28.59 -25.62 -3.65
C LEU A 467 -30.02 -26.08 -3.43
N ASP A 468 -30.20 -27.32 -2.97
CA ASP A 468 -31.53 -27.88 -2.72
C ASP A 468 -32.21 -27.13 -1.58
N HIS A 469 -31.49 -26.77 -0.53
CA HIS A 469 -32.02 -25.89 0.53
C HIS A 469 -32.46 -24.53 -0.02
N ILE A 470 -31.64 -23.89 -0.86
CA ILE A 470 -31.99 -22.60 -1.47
C ILE A 470 -33.26 -22.75 -2.33
N ILE A 471 -33.35 -23.77 -3.18
CA ILE A 471 -34.47 -24.00 -4.09
C ILE A 471 -35.76 -24.33 -3.32
N ASP A 472 -35.67 -25.24 -2.35
CA ASP A 472 -36.82 -25.70 -1.55
C ASP A 472 -37.40 -24.57 -0.68
N ASN A 473 -36.58 -23.58 -0.35
CA ASN A 473 -36.98 -22.37 0.39
C ASN A 473 -37.29 -21.17 -0.52
N ASN A 474 -37.76 -21.43 -1.74
CA ASN A 474 -38.14 -20.41 -2.72
C ASN A 474 -36.99 -19.44 -3.06
N PHE A 475 -35.85 -20.03 -3.39
CA PHE A 475 -34.61 -19.35 -3.79
C PHE A 475 -34.05 -18.42 -2.72
N ARG A 476 -34.11 -18.84 -1.45
CA ARG A 476 -33.61 -18.10 -0.29
C ARG A 476 -32.85 -19.02 0.64
N LEU A 477 -31.79 -18.50 1.25
CA LEU A 477 -31.12 -19.20 2.35
C LEU A 477 -31.95 -18.99 3.63
N VAL A 478 -32.46 -20.06 4.23
CA VAL A 478 -33.26 -20.00 5.47
C VAL A 478 -32.45 -20.50 6.66
N ASP A 479 -32.45 -19.73 7.75
CA ASP A 479 -31.70 -19.97 8.98
C ASP A 479 -32.48 -20.87 9.96
N SER A 480 -31.85 -21.17 11.09
CA SER A 480 -32.31 -21.95 12.25
C SER A 480 -33.61 -21.49 12.89
N ASP A 481 -34.02 -20.23 12.71
CA ASP A 481 -35.32 -19.72 13.16
C ASP A 481 -36.45 -19.94 12.13
N GLY A 482 -36.13 -20.48 10.96
CA GLY A 482 -37.05 -20.73 9.86
C GLY A 482 -37.34 -19.49 9.01
N LEU A 483 -36.60 -18.39 9.19
CA LEU A 483 -36.70 -17.18 8.39
C LEU A 483 -35.56 -17.10 7.35
N PRO A 484 -35.81 -16.47 6.18
CA PRO A 484 -34.75 -16.14 5.24
C PRO A 484 -33.71 -15.21 5.85
N THR A 485 -32.44 -15.43 5.52
CA THR A 485 -31.37 -14.49 5.82
C THR A 485 -31.54 -13.18 5.04
N THR A 486 -30.96 -12.08 5.53
CA THR A 486 -31.21 -10.75 4.98
C THR A 486 -30.77 -10.62 3.51
N TRP A 487 -29.55 -11.05 3.18
CA TRP A 487 -28.93 -10.77 1.88
C TRP A 487 -28.92 -11.95 0.91
N ALA A 488 -29.04 -13.18 1.40
CA ALA A 488 -28.99 -14.39 0.57
C ALA A 488 -30.38 -14.72 -0.01
N ASN A 489 -30.84 -13.86 -0.91
CA ASN A 489 -32.16 -13.93 -1.53
C ASN A 489 -32.08 -13.78 -3.05
N TRP A 490 -32.54 -14.82 -3.75
CA TRP A 490 -32.53 -14.93 -5.21
C TRP A 490 -33.92 -15.20 -5.79
N ASP A 491 -34.97 -14.91 -5.02
CA ASP A 491 -36.35 -15.07 -5.46
C ASP A 491 -36.63 -14.19 -6.69
N PRO A 492 -36.95 -14.78 -7.86
CA PRO A 492 -37.14 -14.01 -9.09
C PRO A 492 -38.33 -13.06 -9.01
N ASP A 493 -39.34 -13.34 -8.17
CA ASP A 493 -40.50 -12.47 -8.06
C ASP A 493 -40.16 -11.23 -7.20
N LEU A 494 -39.33 -11.37 -6.16
CA LEU A 494 -38.82 -10.25 -5.38
C LEU A 494 -37.87 -9.38 -6.20
N LEU A 495 -36.85 -9.98 -6.83
CA LEU A 495 -35.85 -9.23 -7.59
C LEU A 495 -36.45 -8.47 -8.79
N ASN A 496 -37.53 -8.98 -9.39
CA ASN A 496 -38.14 -8.33 -10.55
C ASN A 496 -39.38 -7.49 -10.26
N ASN A 497 -40.07 -7.69 -9.13
CA ASN A 497 -41.34 -7.02 -8.84
C ASN A 497 -41.37 -6.27 -7.50
N ASP A 498 -40.25 -6.19 -6.77
CA ASP A 498 -40.13 -5.41 -5.54
C ASP A 498 -38.94 -4.44 -5.64
N HIS A 499 -39.22 -3.14 -5.75
CA HIS A 499 -38.20 -2.10 -5.90
C HIS A 499 -37.25 -1.99 -4.70
N LYS A 500 -37.54 -2.62 -3.55
CA LYS A 500 -36.58 -2.69 -2.44
C LYS A 500 -35.30 -3.46 -2.80
N TRP A 501 -35.34 -4.32 -3.82
CA TRP A 501 -34.22 -5.14 -4.27
C TRP A 501 -33.53 -4.58 -5.51
N ILE A 502 -33.77 -3.31 -5.87
CA ILE A 502 -33.30 -2.76 -7.13
C ILE A 502 -31.77 -2.81 -7.25
N TYR A 503 -31.04 -2.56 -6.16
CA TYR A 503 -29.57 -2.51 -6.14
C TYR A 503 -28.95 -3.91 -6.22
N GLU A 504 -29.56 -4.88 -5.56
CA GLU A 504 -29.11 -6.27 -5.49
C GLU A 504 -29.63 -7.10 -6.68
N LYS A 505 -30.59 -6.58 -7.45
CA LYS A 505 -31.25 -7.28 -8.55
C LYS A 505 -30.26 -7.90 -9.53
N GLY A 506 -29.27 -7.11 -9.95
CA GLY A 506 -28.25 -7.53 -10.91
C GLY A 506 -27.34 -8.59 -10.33
N THR A 507 -26.64 -8.24 -9.26
CA THR A 507 -25.71 -9.09 -8.49
C THR A 507 -26.35 -10.42 -8.09
N ASN A 508 -27.55 -10.41 -7.48
CA ASN A 508 -28.23 -11.65 -7.07
C ASN A 508 -28.70 -12.47 -8.28
N SER A 509 -29.15 -11.84 -9.38
CA SER A 509 -29.43 -12.59 -10.61
C SER A 509 -28.19 -13.30 -11.15
N LEU A 510 -27.01 -12.65 -11.08
CA LEU A 510 -25.73 -13.21 -11.52
C LEU A 510 -25.32 -14.39 -10.64
N GLN A 511 -25.38 -14.19 -9.33
CA GLN A 511 -25.11 -15.24 -8.34
C GLN A 511 -25.96 -16.48 -8.60
N MET A 512 -27.29 -16.35 -8.69
CA MET A 512 -28.19 -17.50 -8.86
C MET A 512 -27.97 -18.25 -10.18
N LEU A 513 -27.79 -17.54 -11.29
CA LEU A 513 -27.46 -18.18 -12.57
C LEU A 513 -26.13 -18.95 -12.48
N THR A 514 -25.15 -18.38 -11.80
CA THR A 514 -23.84 -19.01 -11.58
C THR A 514 -23.96 -20.24 -10.70
N PHE A 515 -24.69 -20.16 -9.58
CA PHE A 515 -24.91 -21.27 -8.65
C PHE A 515 -25.61 -22.46 -9.33
N LEU A 516 -26.61 -22.20 -10.17
CA LEU A 516 -27.28 -23.24 -10.96
C LEU A 516 -26.33 -23.90 -11.96
N LYS A 517 -25.51 -23.11 -12.65
CA LYS A 517 -24.49 -23.65 -13.58
C LYS A 517 -23.44 -24.50 -12.86
N ILE A 518 -22.94 -24.03 -11.72
CA ILE A 518 -22.03 -24.79 -10.86
C ILE A 518 -22.70 -26.09 -10.40
N GLY A 519 -23.94 -26.00 -9.92
CA GLY A 519 -24.73 -27.15 -9.50
C GLY A 519 -24.83 -28.21 -10.58
N TYR A 520 -25.19 -27.83 -11.80
CA TYR A 520 -25.26 -28.75 -12.93
C TYR A 520 -23.89 -29.36 -13.26
N HIS A 521 -22.85 -28.53 -13.36
CA HIS A 521 -21.49 -28.97 -13.69
C HIS A 521 -20.92 -29.97 -12.66
N ILE A 522 -21.07 -29.67 -11.37
CA ILE A 522 -20.50 -30.48 -10.29
C ILE A 522 -21.31 -31.77 -10.06
N THR A 523 -22.65 -31.69 -10.09
CA THR A 523 -23.52 -32.81 -9.66
C THR A 523 -24.07 -33.64 -10.83
N GLY A 524 -24.13 -33.06 -12.04
CA GLY A 524 -24.81 -33.64 -13.19
C GLY A 524 -26.35 -33.64 -13.11
N ASP A 525 -26.95 -33.05 -12.08
CA ASP A 525 -28.41 -33.04 -11.89
C ASP A 525 -29.08 -32.04 -12.86
N GLU A 526 -29.81 -32.56 -13.85
CA GLU A 526 -30.46 -31.76 -14.90
C GLU A 526 -31.44 -30.71 -14.38
N LYS A 527 -31.93 -30.83 -13.15
CA LYS A 527 -32.87 -29.84 -12.60
C LYS A 527 -32.25 -28.44 -12.55
N TYR A 528 -30.95 -28.34 -12.25
CA TYR A 528 -30.27 -27.06 -12.16
C TYR A 528 -30.12 -26.40 -13.52
N GLU A 529 -29.80 -27.17 -14.57
CA GLU A 529 -29.76 -26.64 -15.94
C GLU A 529 -31.14 -26.20 -16.44
N LYS A 530 -32.20 -26.95 -16.09
CA LYS A 530 -33.59 -26.56 -16.42
C LYS A 530 -33.98 -25.25 -15.73
N LEU A 531 -33.64 -25.10 -14.45
CA LEU A 531 -33.85 -23.85 -13.71
C LEU A 531 -33.02 -22.70 -14.29
N PHE A 532 -31.75 -22.95 -14.67
CA PHE A 532 -30.91 -21.95 -15.33
C PHE A 532 -31.57 -21.41 -16.61
N VAL A 533 -32.02 -22.31 -17.48
CA VAL A 533 -32.69 -21.93 -18.74
C VAL A 533 -34.00 -21.18 -18.47
N GLU A 534 -34.78 -21.61 -17.48
CA GLU A 534 -35.99 -20.90 -17.07
C GLU A 534 -35.68 -19.50 -16.53
N PHE A 535 -34.67 -19.37 -15.67
CA PHE A 535 -34.34 -18.12 -15.00
C PHE A 535 -33.77 -17.11 -15.99
N ALA A 536 -32.82 -17.56 -16.82
CA ALA A 536 -32.22 -16.77 -17.88
C ALA A 536 -33.29 -16.27 -18.88
N GLY A 537 -34.18 -17.15 -19.34
CA GLY A 537 -35.13 -16.84 -20.42
C GLY A 537 -36.47 -16.26 -19.98
N LYS A 538 -37.10 -16.82 -18.93
CA LYS A 538 -38.48 -16.52 -18.53
C LYS A 538 -38.60 -15.68 -17.27
N LYS A 539 -37.58 -15.67 -16.40
CA LYS A 539 -37.55 -14.86 -15.17
C LYS A 539 -36.64 -13.63 -15.27
N HIS A 540 -36.31 -13.22 -16.50
CA HIS A 540 -35.57 -11.99 -16.78
C HIS A 540 -34.11 -11.94 -16.27
N PHE A 541 -33.54 -13.02 -15.74
CA PHE A 541 -32.20 -12.93 -15.13
C PHE A 541 -31.13 -12.60 -16.17
N ALA A 542 -31.17 -13.17 -17.39
CA ALA A 542 -30.22 -12.78 -18.43
C ALA A 542 -30.35 -11.30 -18.84
N MET A 543 -31.55 -10.72 -18.72
CA MET A 543 -31.78 -9.30 -18.96
C MET A 543 -31.24 -8.45 -17.81
N ASN A 544 -31.40 -8.88 -16.56
CA ASN A 544 -30.81 -8.23 -15.39
C ASN A 544 -29.27 -8.19 -15.52
N LEU A 545 -28.68 -9.24 -16.09
CA LEU A 545 -27.24 -9.33 -16.36
C LEU A 545 -26.74 -8.42 -17.50
N MET A 546 -27.60 -7.72 -18.23
CA MET A 546 -27.14 -6.75 -19.24
C MET A 546 -26.57 -5.47 -18.61
N GLN A 547 -26.95 -5.20 -17.35
CA GLN A 547 -26.50 -4.06 -16.54
C GLN A 547 -26.66 -4.47 -15.07
N TYR A 548 -25.85 -5.43 -14.62
CA TYR A 548 -25.97 -5.95 -13.26
C TYR A 548 -25.32 -5.04 -12.20
N LYS A 549 -24.36 -4.20 -12.58
CA LYS A 549 -23.93 -3.04 -11.79
C LYS A 549 -24.86 -1.86 -12.09
N ILE A 550 -25.41 -1.27 -11.03
CA ILE A 550 -26.13 0.00 -11.11
C ILE A 550 -25.13 1.09 -10.72
N PRO A 551 -24.82 2.05 -11.61
CA PRO A 551 -24.03 3.21 -11.24
C PRO A 551 -24.83 4.06 -10.26
N ASP A 552 -24.52 3.95 -8.99
CA ASP A 552 -24.98 4.84 -7.95
C ASP A 552 -23.75 5.39 -7.21
N GLY A 553 -23.92 6.48 -6.47
CA GLY A 553 -22.81 7.03 -5.70
C GLY A 553 -22.46 6.20 -4.46
N HIS A 554 -22.96 4.96 -4.33
CA HIS A 554 -22.59 4.08 -3.23
C HIS A 554 -21.20 3.50 -3.48
N LEU A 555 -20.30 3.77 -2.53
CA LEU A 555 -18.91 3.30 -2.50
C LEU A 555 -18.79 1.84 -2.01
N LEU A 556 -19.75 0.98 -2.34
CA LEU A 556 -19.79 -0.42 -1.90
C LEU A 556 -19.10 -1.32 -2.94
N HIS A 557 -17.80 -1.55 -2.74
CA HIS A 557 -16.94 -2.34 -3.64
C HIS A 557 -17.03 -3.86 -3.41
N ILE A 558 -17.78 -4.27 -2.40
CA ILE A 558 -17.94 -5.68 -2.03
C ILE A 558 -18.74 -6.44 -3.08
N ASP A 559 -19.81 -5.84 -3.60
CA ASP A 559 -20.63 -6.44 -4.66
C ASP A 559 -19.85 -6.56 -5.97
N ASP A 560 -18.97 -5.60 -6.25
CA ASP A 560 -18.08 -5.67 -7.41
C ASP A 560 -17.19 -6.91 -7.34
N ASN A 561 -16.55 -7.12 -6.19
CA ASN A 561 -15.72 -8.30 -5.98
C ASN A 561 -16.52 -9.61 -6.15
N HIS A 562 -17.74 -9.69 -5.61
CA HIS A 562 -18.60 -10.87 -5.80
C HIS A 562 -18.94 -11.11 -7.26
N ASP A 563 -19.32 -10.06 -7.97
CA ASP A 563 -19.73 -10.14 -9.36
C ASP A 563 -18.57 -10.58 -10.26
N PHE A 564 -17.37 -10.06 -10.04
CA PHE A 564 -16.17 -10.50 -10.78
C PHE A 564 -15.79 -11.95 -10.46
N LEU A 565 -15.98 -12.43 -9.22
CA LEU A 565 -15.80 -13.85 -8.88
C LEU A 565 -16.82 -14.73 -9.62
N MET A 566 -18.10 -14.36 -9.59
CA MET A 566 -19.20 -15.16 -10.15
C MET A 566 -19.23 -15.15 -11.67
N ILE A 567 -19.06 -13.98 -12.31
CA ILE A 567 -19.06 -13.88 -13.78
C ILE A 567 -17.94 -14.71 -14.40
N SER A 568 -16.79 -14.84 -13.71
CA SER A 568 -15.68 -15.67 -14.18
C SER A 568 -16.09 -17.15 -14.29
N LEU A 569 -16.89 -17.65 -13.35
CA LEU A 569 -17.41 -19.03 -13.35
C LEU A 569 -18.62 -19.20 -14.27
N LEU A 570 -19.55 -18.24 -14.30
CA LEU A 570 -20.69 -18.28 -15.20
C LEU A 570 -20.25 -18.35 -16.66
N MET A 571 -19.27 -17.51 -17.01
CA MET A 571 -18.67 -17.50 -18.34
C MET A 571 -17.83 -18.75 -18.60
N LYS A 572 -17.29 -19.42 -17.58
CA LYS A 572 -16.60 -20.70 -17.77
C LYS A 572 -17.56 -21.85 -18.07
N TYR A 573 -18.72 -21.90 -17.41
CA TYR A 573 -19.68 -23.02 -17.49
C TYR A 573 -20.85 -22.79 -18.45
N THR A 574 -20.89 -21.67 -19.18
CA THR A 574 -21.91 -21.41 -20.20
C THR A 574 -21.32 -21.57 -21.60
N ASP A 575 -21.78 -22.59 -22.33
CA ASP A 575 -21.35 -22.86 -23.71
C ASP A 575 -22.13 -22.07 -24.77
N ASP A 576 -23.38 -21.67 -24.49
CA ASP A 576 -24.23 -20.97 -25.46
C ASP A 576 -23.63 -19.60 -25.82
N PRO A 577 -23.20 -19.39 -27.08
CA PRO A 577 -22.54 -18.15 -27.48
C PRO A 577 -23.44 -16.92 -27.42
N ASN A 578 -24.76 -17.08 -27.54
CA ASN A 578 -25.69 -15.95 -27.42
C ASN A 578 -25.83 -15.51 -25.97
N LEU A 579 -25.97 -16.45 -25.04
CA LEU A 579 -26.01 -16.11 -23.60
C LEU A 579 -24.68 -15.52 -23.13
N ARG A 580 -23.55 -16.11 -23.54
CA ARG A 580 -22.23 -15.54 -23.26
C ARG A 580 -22.08 -14.11 -23.77
N SER A 581 -22.62 -13.80 -24.95
CA SER A 581 -22.60 -12.44 -25.49
C SER A 581 -23.41 -11.46 -24.64
N ILE A 582 -24.53 -11.90 -24.06
CA ILE A 582 -25.35 -11.08 -23.16
C ILE A 582 -24.59 -10.81 -21.86
N PHE A 583 -24.00 -11.84 -21.26
CA PHE A 583 -23.23 -11.72 -20.02
C PHE A 583 -21.98 -10.86 -20.21
N ALA A 584 -21.29 -11.01 -21.34
CA ALA A 584 -20.15 -10.16 -21.70
C ALA A 584 -20.54 -8.69 -21.86
N MET A 585 -21.77 -8.39 -22.31
CA MET A 585 -22.25 -7.00 -22.40
C MET A 585 -22.38 -6.36 -21.00
N GLY A 586 -22.97 -7.06 -20.03
CA GLY A 586 -23.02 -6.58 -18.64
C GLY A 586 -21.65 -6.42 -18.02
N LEU A 587 -20.78 -7.42 -18.20
CA LEU A 587 -19.39 -7.38 -17.74
C LEU A 587 -18.63 -6.19 -18.34
N THR A 588 -18.85 -5.88 -19.61
CA THR A 588 -18.17 -4.74 -20.26
C THR A 588 -18.65 -3.42 -19.68
N HIS A 589 -19.95 -3.23 -19.42
CA HIS A 589 -20.45 -2.01 -18.79
C HIS A 589 -19.90 -1.85 -17.37
N HIS A 590 -19.96 -2.90 -16.56
CA HIS A 590 -19.44 -2.88 -15.19
C HIS A 590 -17.93 -2.63 -15.16
N TRP A 591 -17.17 -3.32 -16.00
CA TRP A 591 -15.73 -3.11 -16.09
C TRP A 591 -15.35 -1.71 -16.58
N GLU A 592 -16.14 -1.09 -17.47
CA GLU A 592 -15.91 0.30 -17.90
C GLU A 592 -16.03 1.30 -16.74
N ASP A 593 -16.91 1.03 -15.78
CA ASP A 593 -17.05 1.83 -14.56
C ASP A 593 -15.90 1.56 -13.58
N GLU A 594 -15.47 0.30 -13.43
CA GLU A 594 -14.46 -0.12 -12.43
C GLU A 594 -12.99 -0.03 -12.91
N LYS A 595 -12.72 0.10 -14.21
CA LYS A 595 -11.33 0.08 -14.72
C LYS A 595 -10.47 1.22 -14.17
N VAL A 596 -11.08 2.33 -13.73
CA VAL A 596 -10.39 3.46 -13.10
C VAL A 596 -9.83 3.09 -11.71
N GLU A 597 -10.38 2.08 -11.04
CA GLU A 597 -9.84 1.56 -9.78
C GLU A 597 -8.47 0.89 -9.93
N ARG A 598 -8.09 0.55 -11.17
CA ARG A 598 -6.87 -0.20 -11.50
C ARG A 598 -6.76 -1.50 -10.71
N ASN A 599 -7.89 -2.15 -10.39
CA ASN A 599 -7.92 -3.40 -9.65
C ASN A 599 -7.40 -4.57 -10.50
N ALA A 600 -6.23 -5.09 -10.15
CA ALA A 600 -5.59 -6.17 -10.88
C ALA A 600 -6.50 -7.39 -11.07
N PHE A 601 -7.28 -7.78 -10.05
CA PHE A 601 -8.18 -8.93 -10.19
C PHE A 601 -9.28 -8.69 -11.22
N PHE A 602 -9.96 -7.55 -11.14
CA PHE A 602 -11.08 -7.22 -12.03
C PHE A 602 -10.62 -7.15 -13.49
N ASN A 603 -9.47 -6.51 -13.73
CA ASN A 603 -8.86 -6.43 -15.05
C ASN A 603 -8.41 -7.80 -15.58
N PHE A 604 -7.85 -8.67 -14.72
CA PHE A 604 -7.50 -10.03 -15.14
C PHE A 604 -8.72 -10.89 -15.43
N VAL A 605 -9.80 -10.79 -14.66
CA VAL A 605 -11.07 -11.48 -14.97
C VAL A 605 -11.61 -11.01 -16.31
N TYR A 606 -11.68 -9.69 -16.54
CA TYR A 606 -12.13 -9.13 -17.81
C TYR A 606 -11.30 -9.65 -18.98
N GLY A 607 -9.97 -9.61 -18.87
CA GLY A 607 -9.05 -10.11 -19.89
C GLY A 607 -9.13 -11.62 -20.12
N ALA A 608 -9.28 -12.42 -19.07
CA ALA A 608 -9.44 -13.87 -19.17
C ALA A 608 -10.74 -14.27 -19.88
N VAL A 609 -11.83 -13.56 -19.58
CA VAL A 609 -13.18 -13.90 -20.06
C VAL A 609 -13.42 -13.38 -21.48
N THR A 610 -12.96 -12.16 -21.79
CA THR A 610 -13.26 -11.48 -23.08
C THR A 610 -12.11 -11.60 -24.09
N GLY A 611 -10.87 -11.76 -23.62
CA GLY A 611 -9.67 -11.67 -24.44
C GLY A 611 -9.22 -10.24 -24.76
N GLU A 612 -9.93 -9.23 -24.28
CA GLU A 612 -9.59 -7.80 -24.43
C GLU A 612 -8.79 -7.33 -23.20
N TRP A 613 -7.69 -6.61 -23.42
CA TRP A 613 -6.78 -6.16 -22.37
C TRP A 613 -6.83 -4.64 -22.20
N TYR A 614 -6.80 -4.21 -20.94
CA TYR A 614 -6.64 -2.82 -20.57
C TYR A 614 -5.53 -2.67 -19.56
N ASN A 615 -4.72 -1.64 -19.77
CA ASN A 615 -3.60 -1.20 -18.93
C ASN A 615 -2.92 -2.35 -18.14
N ALA A 616 -2.42 -3.33 -18.89
CA ALA A 616 -1.69 -4.49 -18.38
C ALA A 616 -0.60 -4.10 -17.39
N ASP A 617 0.10 -2.99 -17.67
CA ASP A 617 1.18 -2.46 -16.85
C ASP A 617 0.66 -2.01 -15.47
N ASP A 618 -0.52 -1.36 -15.36
CA ASP A 618 -1.10 -0.98 -14.06
C ASP A 618 -1.37 -2.20 -13.16
N CYS A 619 -1.82 -3.31 -13.74
CA CYS A 619 -2.11 -4.54 -12.98
C CYS A 619 -0.83 -5.15 -12.43
N ILE A 620 0.25 -5.11 -13.23
CA ILE A 620 1.57 -5.58 -12.80
C ILE A 620 2.16 -4.63 -11.75
N ASP A 621 2.08 -3.32 -11.97
CA ASP A 621 2.56 -2.29 -11.06
C ASP A 621 1.86 -2.43 -9.70
N GLU A 622 0.55 -2.67 -9.65
CA GLU A 622 -0.14 -2.94 -8.39
C GLU A 622 0.45 -4.13 -7.64
N LEU A 623 0.62 -5.27 -8.33
CA LEU A 623 1.18 -6.48 -7.73
C LEU A 623 2.64 -6.27 -7.28
N MET A 624 3.43 -5.51 -8.04
CA MET A 624 4.83 -5.21 -7.72
C MET A 624 4.96 -4.24 -6.55
N ASP A 625 4.11 -3.21 -6.50
CA ASP A 625 4.20 -2.10 -5.54
C ASP A 625 3.59 -2.42 -4.17
N MET A 626 2.69 -3.41 -4.09
CA MET A 626 2.06 -3.83 -2.84
C MET A 626 3.08 -4.12 -1.72
N PRO A 627 2.95 -3.55 -0.50
CA PRO A 627 3.92 -3.79 0.57
C PRO A 627 4.00 -5.24 1.05
N MET A 628 5.18 -5.68 1.48
CA MET A 628 5.44 -7.05 1.96
C MET A 628 5.11 -7.29 3.43
N ASP A 629 4.85 -6.25 4.21
CA ASP A 629 4.66 -6.35 5.66
C ASP A 629 3.29 -6.88 6.08
N GLN A 630 2.32 -6.93 5.16
CA GLN A 630 0.92 -7.29 5.39
C GLN A 630 0.23 -6.50 6.52
N VAL A 631 0.81 -5.43 7.05
CA VAL A 631 0.20 -4.65 8.14
C VAL A 631 -0.75 -3.60 7.53
N MET A 632 -1.99 -3.57 8.01
CA MET A 632 -2.99 -2.58 7.62
C MET A 632 -2.76 -1.24 8.33
N TRP A 633 -1.57 -0.65 8.11
CA TRP A 633 -1.16 0.63 8.68
C TRP A 633 -2.20 1.74 8.46
N PRO A 634 -2.48 2.58 9.48
CA PRO A 634 -3.11 3.87 9.29
C PRO A 634 -2.28 4.75 8.34
N LEU A 635 -2.98 5.42 7.44
CA LEU A 635 -2.39 6.32 6.46
C LEU A 635 -3.09 7.66 6.49
N TYR A 636 -2.29 8.68 6.20
CA TYR A 636 -2.70 10.07 6.16
C TYR A 636 -2.06 10.70 4.93
N ASN A 637 -2.87 10.99 3.93
CA ASN A 637 -2.47 11.58 2.66
C ASN A 637 -3.26 12.88 2.37
N SER A 638 -4.40 13.11 3.03
CA SER A 638 -5.34 14.19 2.69
C SER A 638 -4.82 15.63 2.76
N TYR A 639 -3.71 15.87 3.48
CA TYR A 639 -3.05 17.18 3.53
C TYR A 639 -2.21 17.50 2.28
N ARG A 640 -2.03 16.54 1.37
CA ARG A 640 -1.29 16.71 0.13
C ARG A 640 -2.05 17.59 -0.83
N LYS A 641 -1.35 18.58 -1.40
CA LYS A 641 -1.94 19.54 -2.35
C LYS A 641 -2.07 19.01 -3.77
N ASP A 642 -1.32 17.95 -4.09
CA ASP A 642 -1.32 17.32 -5.42
C ASP A 642 -2.52 16.39 -5.68
N LEU A 643 -3.33 16.11 -4.66
CA LEU A 643 -4.45 15.17 -4.75
C LEU A 643 -5.67 15.79 -5.45
N LYS A 644 -6.34 14.97 -6.28
CA LYS A 644 -7.55 15.36 -7.01
C LYS A 644 -8.77 14.63 -6.45
N TRP A 645 -9.69 15.39 -5.89
CA TRP A 645 -10.84 14.89 -5.14
C TRP A 645 -12.12 14.85 -5.99
N ASP A 646 -12.85 13.75 -5.86
CA ASP A 646 -14.26 13.63 -6.23
C ASP A 646 -15.14 13.92 -5.02
N MET A 647 -15.88 15.01 -5.10
CA MET A 647 -16.79 15.47 -4.05
C MET A 647 -18.23 14.96 -4.23
N SER A 648 -18.53 14.26 -5.34
CA SER A 648 -19.88 13.78 -5.63
C SER A 648 -20.44 12.81 -4.56
N PRO A 649 -19.65 11.94 -3.90
CA PRO A 649 -20.19 11.10 -2.83
C PRO A 649 -20.77 11.89 -1.64
N ALA A 650 -20.26 13.11 -1.40
CA ALA A 650 -20.74 13.97 -0.32
C ALA A 650 -22.19 14.43 -0.52
N GLU A 651 -22.67 14.47 -1.77
CA GLU A 651 -24.08 14.78 -2.08
C GLU A 651 -25.03 13.69 -1.57
N LEU A 652 -24.52 12.47 -1.36
CA LEU A 652 -25.25 11.32 -0.80
C LEU A 652 -24.95 11.09 0.69
N GLY A 653 -24.22 12.00 1.34
CA GLY A 653 -23.82 11.86 2.74
C GLY A 653 -22.67 10.87 2.96
N MET A 654 -21.95 10.49 1.89
CA MET A 654 -20.77 9.63 1.97
C MET A 654 -19.47 10.47 2.02
N PRO A 655 -18.37 9.92 2.57
CA PRO A 655 -17.08 10.61 2.53
C PRO A 655 -16.60 10.86 1.09
N PRO A 656 -16.00 12.02 0.79
CA PRO A 656 -15.29 12.25 -0.46
C PRO A 656 -14.15 11.26 -0.69
N GLN A 657 -13.77 11.10 -1.95
CA GLN A 657 -12.69 10.20 -2.36
C GLN A 657 -11.84 10.81 -3.47
N LEU A 658 -10.80 10.12 -3.94
CA LEU A 658 -10.04 10.57 -5.11
C LEU A 658 -10.70 10.19 -6.43
N TYR A 659 -10.40 10.93 -7.49
CA TYR A 659 -10.72 10.52 -8.86
C TYR A 659 -9.90 9.31 -9.32
N GLU A 660 -8.69 9.15 -8.80
CA GLU A 660 -7.81 8.03 -9.12
C GLU A 660 -7.21 7.47 -7.83
N PRO A 661 -7.06 6.14 -7.71
CA PRO A 661 -6.46 5.54 -6.54
C PRO A 661 -4.98 5.90 -6.43
N LEU A 662 -4.48 6.05 -5.21
CA LEU A 662 -3.04 6.20 -4.96
C LEU A 662 -2.29 4.89 -5.33
N PRO A 663 -0.96 4.93 -5.54
CA PRO A 663 -0.15 3.71 -5.68
C PRO A 663 -0.33 2.74 -4.49
N ALA A 664 -0.11 1.44 -4.70
CA ALA A 664 -0.38 0.43 -3.68
C ALA A 664 0.45 0.62 -2.39
N HIS A 665 1.69 1.10 -2.50
CA HIS A 665 2.52 1.41 -1.33
C HIS A 665 2.03 2.61 -0.50
N GLU A 666 1.20 3.48 -1.10
CA GLU A 666 0.63 4.69 -0.48
C GLU A 666 -0.78 4.45 0.10
N ARG A 667 -1.42 3.33 -0.26
CA ARG A 667 -2.79 2.96 0.17
C ARG A 667 -2.79 1.97 1.32
N ARG A 668 -3.90 1.87 2.04
CA ARG A 668 -4.06 0.82 3.06
C ARG A 668 -4.00 -0.51 2.33
N ILE A 669 -3.32 -1.51 2.91
CA ILE A 669 -3.36 -2.84 2.31
C ILE A 669 -4.77 -3.35 2.51
N THR A 670 -5.44 -3.67 1.41
CA THR A 670 -6.82 -4.15 1.42
C THR A 670 -6.97 -5.35 0.50
N SER A 671 -8.04 -6.10 0.71
CA SER A 671 -8.59 -7.05 -0.24
C SER A 671 -9.20 -6.33 -1.45
N ASN A 672 -9.60 -7.12 -2.46
CA ASN A 672 -10.15 -6.59 -3.72
C ASN A 672 -11.55 -5.96 -3.59
N ASP A 673 -12.20 -6.10 -2.43
CA ASP A 673 -13.56 -5.63 -2.11
C ASP A 673 -13.59 -4.28 -1.39
N SER A 674 -12.43 -3.63 -1.21
CA SER A 674 -12.30 -2.40 -0.44
C SER A 674 -12.18 -1.18 -1.34
N ASN A 675 -12.69 -0.02 -0.88
CA ASN A 675 -12.57 1.25 -1.61
C ASN A 675 -11.10 1.69 -1.77
N ARG A 676 -10.63 1.68 -3.03
CA ARG A 676 -9.26 2.00 -3.43
C ARG A 676 -8.96 3.50 -3.54
N PHE A 677 -10.01 4.33 -3.58
CA PHE A 677 -9.94 5.80 -3.66
C PHE A 677 -9.85 6.46 -2.28
N THR A 678 -10.00 5.67 -1.22
CA THR A 678 -9.76 6.03 0.18
C THR A 678 -8.38 6.65 0.36
N VAL A 679 -8.34 7.89 0.86
CA VAL A 679 -7.10 8.66 1.04
C VAL A 679 -6.46 8.43 2.41
N ASP A 680 -7.29 8.49 3.44
CA ASP A 680 -6.90 8.33 4.84
C ASP A 680 -7.55 7.08 5.43
N SER A 681 -6.95 6.50 6.47
CA SER A 681 -7.51 5.31 7.10
C SER A 681 -7.17 5.19 8.59
N GLY A 682 -6.86 6.29 9.25
CA GLY A 682 -6.49 6.34 10.67
C GLY A 682 -7.58 6.89 11.58
N ALA A 683 -7.18 7.39 12.76
CA ALA A 683 -8.08 8.11 13.67
C ALA A 683 -8.00 9.62 13.40
N GLU A 684 -9.14 10.31 13.50
CA GLU A 684 -9.24 11.73 13.17
C GLU A 684 -8.46 12.66 14.08
N ASP A 685 -8.52 12.41 15.37
CA ASP A 685 -7.75 13.13 16.38
C ASP A 685 -6.24 13.06 16.12
N VAL A 686 -5.72 11.88 15.78
CA VAL A 686 -4.31 11.68 15.43
C VAL A 686 -3.93 12.51 14.20
N ALA A 687 -4.75 12.54 13.17
CA ALA A 687 -4.47 13.37 11.99
C ALA A 687 -4.52 14.86 12.32
N GLN A 688 -5.48 15.30 13.13
CA GLN A 688 -5.61 16.70 13.54
C GLN A 688 -4.47 17.18 14.45
N GLU A 689 -3.91 16.30 15.29
CA GLU A 689 -2.71 16.60 16.10
C GLU A 689 -1.47 16.79 15.22
N ILE A 690 -1.37 16.00 14.16
CA ILE A 690 -0.21 15.96 13.27
C ILE A 690 -0.27 17.09 12.24
N PHE A 691 -1.40 17.24 11.55
CA PHE A 691 -1.59 18.17 10.45
C PHE A 691 -2.44 19.33 10.94
N LYS A 692 -1.80 20.49 11.16
CA LYS A 692 -2.52 21.69 11.61
C LYS A 692 -3.55 22.09 10.57
N LYS A 693 -4.78 22.32 11.05
CA LYS A 693 -5.90 22.81 10.24
C LYS A 693 -5.51 24.06 9.45
N SER A 694 -5.54 23.94 8.13
CA SER A 694 -5.39 25.07 7.21
C SER A 694 -6.72 25.85 7.13
N ASP A 695 -6.64 27.14 6.79
CA ASP A 695 -7.84 27.98 6.55
C ASP A 695 -8.52 27.65 5.20
N GLU A 696 -7.95 26.75 4.39
CA GLU A 696 -8.55 26.28 3.13
C GLU A 696 -9.63 25.22 3.38
N PRO A 697 -10.86 25.40 2.85
CA PRO A 697 -11.97 24.46 3.05
C PRO A 697 -11.81 23.12 2.31
N THR A 698 -10.70 22.88 1.62
CA THR A 698 -10.34 21.57 1.03
C THR A 698 -9.19 20.90 1.78
N ALA A 699 -8.56 21.60 2.73
CA ALA A 699 -7.45 21.09 3.54
C ALA A 699 -7.93 20.34 4.81
N TYR A 700 -9.17 19.86 4.80
CA TYR A 700 -9.68 18.98 5.85
C TYR A 700 -9.02 17.61 5.73
N THR A 701 -8.73 16.98 6.87
CA THR A 701 -8.52 15.54 6.90
C THR A 701 -9.85 14.88 6.56
N MET A 702 -10.02 14.49 5.30
CA MET A 702 -11.23 13.83 4.84
C MET A 702 -11.11 12.36 5.20
N PHE A 703 -11.79 11.96 6.27
CA PHE A 703 -11.77 10.60 6.79
C PHE A 703 -12.79 9.72 6.06
N PRO A 704 -12.34 8.69 5.34
CA PRO A 704 -13.19 7.60 4.87
C PRO A 704 -13.29 6.45 5.90
N GLY A 705 -12.74 6.62 7.11
CA GLY A 705 -12.47 5.51 8.04
C GLY A 705 -13.69 4.99 8.79
N THR A 706 -14.12 3.78 8.42
CA THR A 706 -14.92 2.82 9.21
C THR A 706 -14.15 2.31 10.45
N GLY A 707 -13.73 3.20 11.35
CA GLY A 707 -13.15 2.88 12.65
C GLY A 707 -14.12 3.20 13.78
N ASP A 708 -14.15 2.39 14.83
CA ASP A 708 -14.93 2.72 16.03
C ASP A 708 -14.36 3.94 16.78
N ASP A 709 -15.14 4.47 17.72
CA ASP A 709 -14.83 5.65 18.54
C ASP A 709 -13.54 5.52 19.39
N LYS A 710 -12.81 4.39 19.32
CA LYS A 710 -11.57 4.12 20.07
C LYS A 710 -10.34 3.87 19.18
N GLY A 711 -10.47 4.01 17.86
CA GLY A 711 -9.39 3.82 16.90
C GLY A 711 -9.32 2.38 16.38
N LEU A 712 -8.84 2.22 15.14
CA LEU A 712 -8.66 0.92 14.51
C LEU A 712 -7.69 0.06 15.32
N VAL A 713 -8.17 -1.09 15.84
CA VAL A 713 -7.28 -2.19 16.21
C VAL A 713 -6.43 -2.50 14.98
N LEU A 714 -5.11 -2.40 15.12
CA LEU A 714 -4.20 -2.66 14.00
C LEU A 714 -4.25 -4.16 13.69
N LYS A 715 -4.34 -4.51 12.41
CA LYS A 715 -4.43 -5.91 11.98
C LYS A 715 -3.50 -6.22 10.82
N THR A 716 -3.28 -7.50 10.57
CA THR A 716 -2.71 -7.96 9.31
C THR A 716 -3.80 -8.13 8.25
N CYS A 717 -3.44 -7.89 6.98
CA CYS A 717 -4.27 -8.20 5.82
C CYS A 717 -4.01 -9.64 5.36
N ILE A 718 -5.05 -10.31 4.90
CA ILE A 718 -4.99 -11.62 4.24
C ILE A 718 -4.76 -11.47 2.73
N ASN A 719 -3.65 -10.86 2.34
CA ASN A 719 -3.30 -10.77 0.92
C ASN A 719 -2.34 -11.89 0.51
N PHE A 720 -2.91 -12.92 -0.12
CA PHE A 720 -2.22 -14.11 -0.64
C PHE A 720 -2.03 -14.05 -2.16
N THR A 721 -2.04 -12.85 -2.75
CA THR A 721 -1.81 -12.61 -4.19
C THR A 721 -2.69 -13.45 -5.12
N HIS A 722 -3.95 -13.63 -4.75
CA HIS A 722 -4.97 -14.26 -5.60
C HIS A 722 -4.98 -13.78 -7.06
N PRO A 723 -4.89 -12.46 -7.36
CA PRO A 723 -4.89 -12.00 -8.74
C PRO A 723 -3.70 -12.54 -9.56
N TYR A 724 -2.54 -12.70 -8.93
CA TYR A 724 -1.34 -13.24 -9.58
C TYR A 724 -1.55 -14.70 -10.00
N TRP A 725 -2.01 -15.56 -9.08
CA TRP A 725 -2.23 -16.98 -9.42
C TRP A 725 -3.36 -17.17 -10.43
N TYR A 726 -4.43 -16.37 -10.35
CA TYR A 726 -5.48 -16.33 -11.37
C TYR A 726 -4.90 -16.00 -12.75
N ALA A 727 -4.13 -14.91 -12.85
CA ALA A 727 -3.53 -14.46 -14.10
C ALA A 727 -2.53 -15.49 -14.66
N ARG A 728 -1.74 -16.15 -13.82
CA ARG A 728 -0.86 -17.26 -14.24
C ARG A 728 -1.63 -18.42 -14.83
N TYR A 729 -2.70 -18.85 -14.17
CA TYR A 729 -3.51 -19.98 -14.61
C TYR A 729 -4.17 -19.71 -15.98
N TYR A 730 -4.71 -18.51 -16.19
CA TYR A 730 -5.34 -18.14 -17.47
C TYR A 730 -4.35 -17.70 -18.57
N GLY A 731 -3.04 -17.83 -18.33
CA GLY A 731 -1.99 -17.49 -19.29
C GLY A 731 -1.95 -16.00 -19.63
N LEU A 732 -2.29 -15.16 -18.67
CA LEU A 732 -2.27 -13.70 -18.78
C LEU A 732 -0.87 -13.15 -18.49
N ILE A 733 -0.16 -13.76 -17.54
CA ILE A 733 1.20 -13.41 -17.17
C ILE A 733 2.12 -14.64 -17.20
N GLU A 734 3.40 -14.43 -17.47
CA GLU A 734 4.46 -15.45 -17.49
C GLU A 734 5.69 -14.88 -16.78
N ASP A 735 6.25 -15.61 -15.80
CA ASP A 735 7.51 -15.20 -15.19
C ASP A 735 8.65 -15.45 -16.19
N CYS A 736 9.55 -14.48 -16.34
CA CYS A 736 10.84 -14.77 -16.96
C CYS A 736 11.71 -15.62 -16.02
N GLU A 737 12.46 -16.56 -16.61
CA GLU A 737 13.44 -17.39 -15.91
C GLU A 737 14.58 -16.59 -15.27
#